data_AF-A0A561BMU8-F1
#
_entry.id   AF-A0A561BMU8-F1
#
_cell.length_a   1.000
_cell.length_b   1.000
_cell.length_c   1.000
_cell.angle_alpha   90.00
_cell.angle_beta   90.00
_cell.angle_gamma   90.00
#
_symmetry.space_group_name_H-M   'P 1'
#
loop_
_entity.id
_entity.type
_entity.pdbx_description
1 polymer ?
#
loop_
_entity_poly.entity_id
_entity_poly.type
_entity_poly.pdbx_seq_one_letter_code
_entity_poly.pdbx_strand_id
1 'polypeptide(L)'
;MPRPAPVRANPGSIVTALTTVLATALAGTAVIAPASAAPAAAATACDAAAAGFTPVLQLDVPARANYLNQAPPYAIDRTGEVPTFDRVGYCVELNGPDGPQWVWTAMEPFTTDARRIGLPTRPGELVRQRVGDLEVRSNVPSVSTGTGKTGYLEMWPNQYQSSASTQVANGSPQTYDADDNPTSPLGYGSFQVAQIGATRPSTVAAQQVFSINTFTESDNGQLSLGIGTNLAGQPDWTFANNAERYSQRRFTAYVRTSPVKVTESPQDRQLVPRDRQNGAVVPVAGEVVDQRVRRVQLRVTGNGRTETFTSSARTFRFTPRIKAGLHEYTFELRATGPGIDRVVAHREGVVAGDVVVVQGQSNAEAAKFNGNANGEESPYLRSFGSPTSDGSISGADRVWHYATGDVTNQSGSVGQWAIRMGRRLVDTYKVPIAMFNGAHGGRPIDFFQRNDANPDDPATNYGRLRQRLEAAGVIDQVKAVLWYQGESDNNNASVHINGFTSLLADWRADLGTAVPGGARYYVHQVRTSPCGNTTSVDLREAQRQLGDTAGVIVLSTNGLSGHDGCHYAYLGGYRDLGDHAFAVLARDLYGGASAGVAAPNPSAVTANGTQLVVQLRSTDPLTVESGVAADFVVEGAAVTVSSVAYEAGGKLVLTLSGPADGVTGLTYQGHLRAGPWITNATGVGLLAFKLPVTP
;
A
#
# COMPACT_ATOMS: atom_id res chain seq x y z
N MET A 1 -18.30 38.96 37.16
CA MET A 1 -19.56 38.30 37.57
C MET A 1 -19.32 36.79 37.59
N PRO A 2 -19.81 36.06 38.61
CA PRO A 2 -19.17 34.83 39.10
C PRO A 2 -19.81 33.53 38.59
N ARG A 3 -18.99 32.47 38.59
CA ARG A 3 -19.33 31.05 38.44
C ARG A 3 -20.39 30.60 39.46
N PRO A 4 -21.13 29.52 39.17
CA PRO A 4 -21.53 28.56 40.19
C PRO A 4 -20.75 27.25 40.07
N ALA A 5 -20.26 26.79 41.22
CA ALA A 5 -19.68 25.48 41.49
C ALA A 5 -20.80 24.50 41.94
N PRO A 6 -20.49 23.20 42.15
CA PRO A 6 -21.44 22.10 42.01
C PRO A 6 -22.26 21.82 43.28
N VAL A 7 -23.48 21.31 43.11
CA VAL A 7 -24.33 20.82 44.20
C VAL A 7 -24.10 19.31 44.38
N ARG A 8 -23.64 18.94 45.59
CA ARG A 8 -23.65 17.58 46.13
C ARG A 8 -25.08 17.13 46.42
N ALA A 9 -25.41 15.89 46.10
CA ALA A 9 -26.54 15.17 46.68
C ALA A 9 -26.03 13.90 47.38
N ASN A 10 -26.41 13.75 48.66
CA ASN A 10 -26.16 12.58 49.51
C ASN A 10 -27.41 11.66 49.47
N PRO A 11 -27.30 10.39 49.92
CA PRO A 11 -28.19 9.30 49.55
C PRO A 11 -29.45 9.22 50.43
N GLY A 12 -30.55 8.77 49.85
CA GLY A 12 -31.81 8.54 50.55
C GLY A 12 -32.61 7.42 49.91
N SER A 13 -32.80 6.36 50.68
CA SER A 13 -33.42 5.06 50.39
C SER A 13 -34.82 5.14 49.77
N ILE A 14 -35.09 4.26 48.80
CA ILE A 14 -36.44 3.77 48.52
C ILE A 14 -36.43 2.25 48.54
N VAL A 15 -37.13 1.72 49.53
CA VAL A 15 -37.52 0.33 49.72
C VAL A 15 -38.68 0.03 48.77
N THR A 16 -38.57 -1.02 47.96
CA THR A 16 -39.72 -1.56 47.21
C THR A 16 -39.83 -3.05 47.51
N ALA A 17 -41.01 -3.43 47.99
CA ALA A 17 -41.37 -4.72 48.54
C ALA A 17 -41.34 -5.86 47.51
N LEU A 18 -40.82 -7.02 47.93
CA LEU A 18 -41.02 -8.30 47.25
C LEU A 18 -42.44 -8.82 47.57
N THR A 19 -43.27 -8.95 46.54
CA THR A 19 -44.46 -9.82 46.57
C THR A 19 -44.10 -11.16 45.94
N THR A 20 -44.13 -12.21 46.75
CA THR A 20 -43.88 -13.60 46.37
C THR A 20 -45.15 -14.16 45.72
N VAL A 21 -45.13 -14.43 44.41
CA VAL A 21 -46.16 -15.23 43.74
C VAL A 21 -45.61 -16.65 43.59
N LEU A 22 -46.25 -17.59 44.30
CA LEU A 22 -45.94 -19.01 44.26
C LEU A 22 -46.53 -19.60 42.97
N ALA A 23 -45.70 -19.84 41.96
CA ALA A 23 -46.10 -20.59 40.77
C ALA A 23 -45.66 -22.06 40.94
N THR A 24 -46.64 -22.95 41.06
CA THR A 24 -46.49 -24.40 41.07
C THR A 24 -45.85 -24.88 39.76
N ALA A 25 -44.63 -25.40 39.83
CA ALA A 25 -43.95 -26.03 38.71
C ALA A 25 -44.54 -27.42 38.45
N LEU A 26 -45.35 -27.56 37.39
CA LEU A 26 -45.60 -28.84 36.76
C LEU A 26 -44.35 -29.25 35.99
N ALA A 27 -43.70 -30.34 36.42
CA ALA A 27 -42.60 -30.98 35.71
C ALA A 27 -43.13 -31.61 34.41
N GLY A 28 -43.25 -30.80 33.36
CA GLY A 28 -43.34 -31.30 31.99
C GLY A 28 -41.95 -31.72 31.53
N THR A 29 -41.74 -33.02 31.33
CA THR A 29 -40.59 -33.53 30.57
C THR A 29 -40.70 -33.02 29.14
N ALA A 30 -40.11 -31.87 28.86
CA ALA A 30 -39.85 -31.43 27.50
C ALA A 30 -38.89 -32.46 26.90
N VAL A 31 -39.41 -33.34 26.04
CA VAL A 31 -38.59 -34.11 25.12
C VAL A 31 -37.88 -33.09 24.24
N ILE A 32 -36.63 -32.78 24.57
CA ILE A 32 -35.74 -32.07 23.66
C ILE A 32 -35.59 -33.01 22.47
N ALA A 33 -36.30 -32.73 21.39
CA ALA A 33 -36.04 -33.38 20.13
C ALA A 33 -34.54 -33.22 19.83
N PRO A 34 -33.80 -34.29 19.48
CA PRO A 34 -32.42 -34.13 19.10
C PRO A 34 -32.36 -33.08 17.99
N ALA A 35 -31.49 -32.09 18.14
CA ALA A 35 -31.18 -31.19 17.04
C ALA A 35 -30.89 -32.06 15.82
N SER A 36 -31.67 -31.89 14.75
CA SER A 36 -31.45 -32.62 13.50
C SER A 36 -29.99 -32.46 13.13
N ALA A 37 -29.25 -33.57 13.02
CA ALA A 37 -27.85 -33.53 12.61
C ALA A 37 -27.75 -32.73 11.32
N ALA A 38 -26.83 -31.75 11.28
CA ALA A 38 -26.58 -30.97 10.08
C ALA A 38 -26.35 -31.93 8.89
N PRO A 39 -26.90 -31.64 7.70
CA PRO A 39 -26.74 -32.50 6.54
C PRO A 39 -25.25 -32.75 6.28
N ALA A 40 -24.90 -34.02 6.09
CA ALA A 40 -23.54 -34.42 5.74
C ALA A 40 -23.18 -33.94 4.33
N ALA A 41 -21.90 -33.65 4.10
CA ALA A 41 -21.45 -33.29 2.77
C ALA A 41 -21.60 -34.41 1.76
N ALA A 42 -22.12 -34.06 0.58
CA ALA A 42 -22.06 -34.97 -0.54
C ALA A 42 -20.59 -35.23 -0.86
N ALA A 43 -20.27 -36.50 -1.14
CA ALA A 43 -18.94 -36.92 -1.55
C ALA A 43 -18.49 -36.13 -2.79
N THR A 44 -17.20 -35.86 -2.86
CA THR A 44 -16.58 -35.12 -3.96
C THR A 44 -15.47 -35.95 -4.62
N ALA A 45 -15.19 -35.69 -5.90
CA ALA A 45 -14.05 -36.26 -6.59
C ALA A 45 -12.70 -35.89 -5.93
N CYS A 46 -12.68 -34.84 -5.09
CA CYS A 46 -11.51 -34.40 -4.36
C CYS A 46 -11.32 -35.10 -3.00
N ASP A 47 -12.21 -35.99 -2.53
CA ASP A 47 -12.18 -36.50 -1.15
C ASP A 47 -10.83 -37.14 -0.77
N ALA A 48 -10.18 -37.83 -1.71
CA ALA A 48 -8.85 -38.39 -1.49
C ALA A 48 -7.76 -37.31 -1.33
N ALA A 49 -7.86 -36.20 -2.07
CA ALA A 49 -6.95 -35.06 -1.99
C ALA A 49 -7.22 -34.19 -0.75
N ALA A 50 -8.48 -34.10 -0.32
CA ALA A 50 -8.94 -33.36 0.84
C ALA A 50 -8.74 -34.11 2.17
N ALA A 51 -8.03 -35.23 2.18
CA ALA A 51 -7.81 -36.03 3.38
C ALA A 51 -7.24 -35.19 4.54
N GLY A 52 -7.94 -35.20 5.68
CA GLY A 52 -7.59 -34.41 6.87
C GLY A 52 -8.19 -33.00 6.91
N PHE A 53 -8.93 -32.58 5.87
CA PHE A 53 -9.76 -31.38 5.87
C PHE A 53 -11.22 -31.72 6.21
N THR A 54 -11.95 -30.72 6.69
CA THR A 54 -13.39 -30.79 6.96
C THR A 54 -14.12 -29.90 5.96
N PRO A 55 -15.15 -30.40 5.23
CA PRO A 55 -15.98 -29.56 4.39
C PRO A 55 -16.82 -28.63 5.26
N VAL A 56 -16.85 -27.36 4.89
CA VAL A 56 -17.52 -26.29 5.67
C VAL A 56 -18.56 -25.53 4.85
N LEU A 57 -18.35 -25.42 3.54
CA LEU A 57 -19.34 -24.90 2.60
C LEU A 57 -19.47 -25.88 1.43
N GLN A 58 -20.68 -26.15 0.97
CA GLN A 58 -20.92 -26.88 -0.26
C GLN A 58 -22.05 -26.21 -1.05
N LEU A 59 -21.78 -25.90 -2.32
CA LEU A 59 -22.69 -25.23 -3.23
C LEU A 59 -22.79 -26.03 -4.53
N ASP A 60 -24.01 -26.45 -4.88
CA ASP A 60 -24.31 -26.82 -6.26
C ASP A 60 -24.49 -25.52 -7.04
N VAL A 61 -23.49 -25.19 -7.85
CA VAL A 61 -23.40 -23.89 -8.54
C VAL A 61 -24.43 -23.90 -9.68
N PRO A 62 -25.38 -22.95 -9.72
CA PRO A 62 -26.37 -22.90 -10.79
C PRO A 62 -25.73 -22.43 -12.11
N ALA A 63 -26.47 -22.52 -13.21
CA ALA A 63 -26.03 -21.94 -14.47
C ALA A 63 -26.08 -20.40 -14.46
N ARG A 64 -26.96 -19.82 -13.64
CA ARG A 64 -27.23 -18.39 -13.51
C ARG A 64 -27.48 -18.06 -12.04
N ALA A 65 -26.98 -16.92 -11.57
CA ALA A 65 -27.17 -16.48 -10.20
C ALA A 65 -26.99 -14.97 -10.05
N ASN A 66 -27.76 -14.37 -9.14
CA ASN A 66 -27.44 -13.10 -8.52
C ASN A 66 -27.38 -13.23 -7.00
N TYR A 67 -26.18 -13.41 -6.48
CA TYR A 67 -25.98 -13.46 -5.04
C TYR A 67 -25.62 -12.11 -4.43
N LEU A 68 -25.67 -10.99 -5.17
CA LEU A 68 -25.30 -9.69 -4.65
C LEU A 68 -26.11 -9.35 -3.37
N ASN A 69 -25.41 -9.06 -2.28
CA ASN A 69 -25.96 -8.82 -0.94
C ASN A 69 -26.77 -9.98 -0.33
N GLN A 70 -26.65 -11.19 -0.87
CA GLN A 70 -27.33 -12.39 -0.41
C GLN A 70 -26.31 -13.49 -0.09
N ALA A 71 -26.66 -14.39 0.83
CA ALA A 71 -25.86 -15.58 1.03
C ALA A 71 -26.12 -16.55 -0.14
N PRO A 72 -25.09 -17.11 -0.80
CA PRO A 72 -25.29 -18.21 -1.73
C PRO A 72 -26.07 -19.35 -1.05
N PRO A 73 -26.93 -20.08 -1.77
CA PRO A 73 -27.76 -21.15 -1.23
C PRO A 73 -26.91 -22.40 -1.00
N TYR A 74 -26.00 -22.34 -0.03
CA TYR A 74 -25.16 -23.46 0.33
C TYR A 74 -26.01 -24.63 0.84
N ALA A 75 -25.83 -25.80 0.26
CA ALA A 75 -26.40 -27.04 0.76
C ALA A 75 -25.87 -27.38 2.16
N ILE A 76 -24.68 -26.87 2.48
CA ILE A 76 -24.01 -26.98 3.78
C ILE A 76 -23.37 -25.65 4.10
N ASP A 77 -23.67 -25.10 5.27
CA ASP A 77 -22.91 -24.02 5.88
C ASP A 77 -22.61 -24.36 7.33
N ARG A 78 -21.34 -24.67 7.60
CA ARG A 78 -20.79 -24.98 8.93
C ARG A 78 -19.75 -23.96 9.35
N THR A 79 -19.73 -22.79 8.73
CA THR A 79 -18.73 -21.74 9.03
C THR A 79 -18.78 -21.30 10.50
N GLY A 80 -19.96 -21.34 11.13
CA GLY A 80 -20.15 -21.08 12.56
C GLY A 80 -19.59 -22.16 13.50
N GLU A 81 -19.27 -23.35 13.00
CA GLU A 81 -18.74 -24.47 13.79
C GLU A 81 -17.21 -24.52 13.81
N VAL A 82 -16.53 -23.66 13.05
CA VAL A 82 -15.08 -23.68 12.88
C VAL A 82 -14.41 -22.65 13.81
N PRO A 83 -13.78 -23.07 14.92
CA PRO A 83 -13.18 -22.13 15.86
C PRO A 83 -11.83 -21.57 15.39
N THR A 84 -10.98 -22.41 14.80
CA THR A 84 -9.65 -22.04 14.28
C THR A 84 -9.19 -23.06 13.25
N PHE A 85 -8.48 -22.59 12.23
CA PHE A 85 -7.97 -23.40 11.13
C PHE A 85 -6.59 -22.91 10.69
N ASP A 86 -5.76 -23.84 10.22
CA ASP A 86 -4.39 -23.57 9.77
C ASP A 86 -4.22 -23.69 8.25
N ARG A 87 -5.28 -24.11 7.53
CA ARG A 87 -5.36 -24.15 6.06
C ARG A 87 -6.79 -24.01 5.57
N VAL A 88 -6.94 -23.47 4.36
CA VAL A 88 -8.19 -23.42 3.58
C VAL A 88 -8.00 -24.26 2.31
N GLY A 89 -9.04 -24.98 1.89
CA GLY A 89 -9.04 -25.77 0.67
C GLY A 89 -10.33 -25.65 -0.13
N TYR A 90 -10.23 -25.93 -1.42
CA TYR A 90 -11.31 -25.82 -2.39
C TYR A 90 -11.33 -27.02 -3.32
N CYS A 91 -12.53 -27.56 -3.53
CA CYS A 91 -12.80 -28.51 -4.61
C CYS A 91 -13.79 -27.87 -5.58
N VAL A 92 -13.45 -27.86 -6.87
CA VAL A 92 -14.35 -27.49 -7.95
C VAL A 92 -14.52 -28.70 -8.87
N GLU A 93 -15.77 -29.08 -9.12
CA GLU A 93 -16.14 -30.21 -9.98
C GLU A 93 -17.07 -29.73 -11.09
N LEU A 94 -16.72 -30.05 -12.33
CA LEU A 94 -17.48 -29.70 -13.53
C LEU A 94 -17.66 -30.97 -14.37
N ASN A 95 -18.89 -31.28 -14.80
CA ASN A 95 -19.14 -32.39 -15.73
C ASN A 95 -19.79 -31.83 -17.00
N GLY A 96 -19.13 -31.96 -18.14
CA GLY A 96 -19.55 -31.32 -19.40
C GLY A 96 -19.07 -32.07 -20.64
N PRO A 97 -18.87 -31.36 -21.78
CA PRO A 97 -18.45 -31.98 -23.05
C PRO A 97 -17.14 -32.77 -22.96
N ASP A 98 -16.22 -32.32 -22.11
CA ASP A 98 -14.91 -32.96 -21.88
C ASP A 98 -14.96 -34.05 -20.79
N GLY A 99 -16.17 -34.45 -20.37
CA GLY A 99 -16.41 -35.38 -19.28
C GLY A 99 -16.25 -34.76 -17.88
N PRO A 100 -16.16 -35.60 -16.83
CA PRO A 100 -15.95 -35.14 -15.45
C PRO A 100 -14.55 -34.55 -15.24
N GLN A 101 -14.51 -33.31 -14.79
CA GLN A 101 -13.31 -32.54 -14.47
C GLN A 101 -13.35 -32.11 -12.99
N TRP A 102 -12.22 -32.15 -12.30
CA TRP A 102 -12.11 -31.67 -10.94
C TRP A 102 -10.74 -31.04 -10.68
N VAL A 103 -10.72 -30.12 -9.72
CA VAL A 103 -9.49 -29.58 -9.15
C VAL A 103 -9.64 -29.41 -7.65
N TRP A 104 -8.63 -29.87 -6.94
CA TRP A 104 -8.38 -29.62 -5.53
C TRP A 104 -7.28 -28.58 -5.41
N THR A 105 -7.48 -27.58 -4.56
CA THR A 105 -6.40 -26.72 -4.10
C THR A 105 -6.49 -26.44 -2.61
N ALA A 106 -5.35 -26.32 -1.92
CA ALA A 106 -5.30 -25.91 -0.53
C ALA A 106 -4.10 -25.01 -0.28
N MET A 107 -4.23 -24.05 0.64
CA MET A 107 -3.21 -23.04 0.88
C MET A 107 -3.20 -22.61 2.36
N GLU A 108 -2.25 -21.77 2.72
CA GLU A 108 -2.31 -21.03 3.98
C GLU A 108 -3.59 -20.19 4.09
N PRO A 109 -4.12 -19.98 5.30
CA PRO A 109 -5.35 -19.24 5.49
C PRO A 109 -5.14 -17.76 5.21
N PHE A 110 -5.83 -17.23 4.21
CA PHE A 110 -5.87 -15.79 3.89
C PHE A 110 -6.84 -14.99 4.78
N THR A 111 -7.61 -15.68 5.63
CA THR A 111 -8.53 -15.11 6.61
C THR A 111 -8.54 -15.99 7.86
N THR A 112 -8.88 -15.39 9.01
CA THR A 112 -9.17 -16.13 10.26
C THR A 112 -10.66 -16.36 10.47
N ASP A 113 -11.52 -15.73 9.64
CA ASP A 113 -12.97 -15.89 9.68
C ASP A 113 -13.41 -16.89 8.61
N ALA A 114 -13.91 -18.05 9.05
CA ALA A 114 -14.42 -19.10 8.18
C ALA A 114 -15.62 -18.64 7.33
N ARG A 115 -16.31 -17.56 7.71
CA ARG A 115 -17.40 -16.98 6.90
C ARG A 115 -16.90 -16.29 5.62
N ARG A 116 -15.59 -16.00 5.53
CA ARG A 116 -14.98 -15.29 4.40
C ARG A 116 -14.26 -16.20 3.38
N ILE A 117 -14.47 -17.51 3.46
CA ILE A 117 -13.82 -18.47 2.53
C ILE A 117 -14.73 -18.89 1.36
N GLY A 118 -15.99 -18.48 1.36
CA GLY A 118 -16.97 -18.73 0.31
C GLY A 118 -16.90 -17.71 -0.85
N LEU A 119 -17.96 -17.67 -1.65
CA LEU A 119 -18.10 -16.68 -2.72
C LEU A 119 -18.43 -15.33 -2.09
N PRO A 120 -17.65 -14.26 -2.31
CA PRO A 120 -17.88 -12.96 -1.69
C PRO A 120 -19.03 -12.21 -2.36
N THR A 121 -20.04 -11.80 -1.60
CA THR A 121 -21.27 -11.21 -2.14
C THR A 121 -21.59 -9.82 -1.64
N ARG A 122 -20.82 -9.29 -0.68
CA ARG A 122 -21.09 -8.00 -0.03
C ARG A 122 -19.95 -7.00 -0.18
N PRO A 123 -20.24 -5.69 -0.27
CA PRO A 123 -19.20 -4.67 -0.34
C PRO A 123 -18.17 -4.83 0.80
N GLY A 124 -16.88 -4.74 0.45
CA GLY A 124 -15.75 -4.95 1.38
C GLY A 124 -15.34 -6.41 1.57
N GLU A 125 -16.08 -7.38 1.01
CA GLU A 125 -15.62 -8.77 0.90
C GLU A 125 -14.64 -8.92 -0.27
N LEU A 126 -13.43 -8.38 -0.08
CA LEU A 126 -12.36 -8.39 -1.07
C LEU A 126 -11.18 -9.20 -0.53
N VAL A 127 -10.66 -10.11 -1.37
CA VAL A 127 -9.39 -10.80 -1.20
C VAL A 127 -8.62 -10.65 -2.49
N ARG A 128 -7.49 -9.95 -2.43
CA ARG A 128 -6.54 -9.85 -3.53
C ARG A 128 -5.14 -9.97 -2.98
N GLN A 129 -4.60 -11.18 -2.95
CA GLN A 129 -3.32 -11.43 -2.29
C GLN A 129 -2.64 -12.71 -2.75
N ARG A 130 -1.32 -12.74 -2.53
CA ARG A 130 -0.53 -13.96 -2.61
C ARG A 130 -0.81 -14.86 -1.41
N VAL A 131 -0.78 -16.17 -1.64
CA VAL A 131 -0.88 -17.21 -0.60
C VAL A 131 0.24 -18.22 -0.73
N GLY A 132 0.80 -18.62 0.40
CA GLY A 132 1.83 -19.66 0.50
C GLY A 132 1.26 -21.08 0.59
N ASP A 133 2.16 -22.07 0.52
CA ASP A 133 1.87 -23.50 0.63
C ASP A 133 0.71 -23.97 -0.28
N LEU A 134 0.64 -23.45 -1.49
CA LEU A 134 -0.38 -23.84 -2.46
C LEU A 134 -0.15 -25.29 -2.91
N GLU A 135 -1.11 -26.14 -2.61
CA GLU A 135 -1.29 -27.48 -3.17
C GLU A 135 -2.31 -27.42 -4.31
N VAL A 136 -2.03 -28.13 -5.40
CA VAL A 136 -2.94 -28.30 -6.54
C VAL A 136 -2.93 -29.76 -6.98
N ARG A 137 -4.11 -30.37 -7.11
CA ARG A 137 -4.32 -31.68 -7.75
C ARG A 137 -5.51 -31.58 -8.69
N SER A 138 -5.44 -32.21 -9.85
CA SER A 138 -6.49 -32.15 -10.85
C SER A 138 -6.41 -33.34 -11.78
N ASN A 139 -7.55 -33.73 -12.38
CA ASN A 139 -7.56 -34.63 -13.53
C ASN A 139 -7.52 -33.90 -14.88
N VAL A 140 -7.51 -32.56 -14.89
CA VAL A 140 -7.43 -31.74 -16.10
C VAL A 140 -5.96 -31.57 -16.51
N PRO A 141 -5.54 -32.06 -17.70
CA PRO A 141 -4.11 -32.08 -18.06
C PRO A 141 -3.42 -30.71 -18.14
N SER A 142 -4.17 -29.64 -18.38
CA SER A 142 -3.63 -28.27 -18.47
C SER A 142 -3.33 -27.63 -17.10
N VAL A 143 -3.77 -28.25 -15.99
CA VAL A 143 -3.53 -27.73 -14.64
C VAL A 143 -2.19 -28.22 -14.10
N SER A 144 -1.33 -27.28 -13.69
CA SER A 144 -0.06 -27.62 -13.03
C SER A 144 -0.30 -28.12 -11.60
N THR A 145 -0.06 -29.41 -11.37
CA THR A 145 -0.21 -30.03 -10.04
C THR A 145 1.08 -29.93 -9.21
N GLY A 146 0.96 -30.08 -7.90
CA GLY A 146 2.09 -30.11 -6.95
C GLY A 146 1.76 -29.46 -5.60
N THR A 147 2.75 -29.41 -4.72
CA THR A 147 2.65 -28.83 -3.36
C THR A 147 3.71 -27.75 -3.16
N GLY A 148 3.57 -26.91 -2.13
CA GLY A 148 4.56 -25.89 -1.77
C GLY A 148 4.72 -24.78 -2.81
N LYS A 149 3.68 -24.52 -3.61
CA LYS A 149 3.69 -23.47 -4.63
C LYS A 149 3.21 -22.13 -4.05
N THR A 150 3.32 -21.06 -4.83
CA THR A 150 2.73 -19.75 -4.51
C THR A 150 1.46 -19.56 -5.32
N GLY A 151 0.38 -19.19 -4.64
CA GLY A 151 -0.89 -18.83 -5.26
C GLY A 151 -1.16 -17.34 -5.24
N TYR A 152 -2.15 -16.93 -6.03
CA TYR A 152 -2.79 -15.63 -5.97
C TYR A 152 -4.30 -15.82 -5.96
N LEU A 153 -4.96 -15.10 -5.06
CA LEU A 153 -6.41 -15.10 -4.90
C LEU A 153 -6.98 -13.80 -5.44
N GLU A 154 -8.06 -13.91 -6.20
CA GLU A 154 -8.88 -12.80 -6.67
C GLU A 154 -10.33 -13.12 -6.34
N MET A 155 -10.83 -12.50 -5.27
CA MET A 155 -12.17 -12.74 -4.75
C MET A 155 -12.83 -11.41 -4.42
N TRP A 156 -13.94 -11.10 -5.08
CA TRP A 156 -14.75 -9.90 -4.81
C TRP A 156 -16.14 -10.00 -5.42
N PRO A 157 -17.15 -9.26 -4.90
CA PRO A 157 -18.45 -9.07 -5.56
C PRO A 157 -18.45 -7.97 -6.64
N ASN A 158 -17.32 -7.27 -6.78
CA ASN A 158 -17.18 -6.12 -7.64
C ASN A 158 -17.22 -6.48 -9.13
N GLN A 159 -17.50 -5.47 -9.97
CA GLN A 159 -17.00 -5.44 -11.33
C GLN A 159 -15.48 -5.19 -11.30
N TYR A 160 -14.78 -5.58 -12.35
CA TYR A 160 -13.34 -5.40 -12.45
C TYR A 160 -12.90 -5.11 -13.88
N GLN A 161 -11.66 -4.68 -14.03
CA GLN A 161 -11.04 -4.33 -15.29
C GLN A 161 -9.75 -5.13 -15.45
N SER A 162 -9.39 -5.39 -16.71
CA SER A 162 -8.12 -6.01 -17.10
C SER A 162 -6.89 -5.15 -16.79
N SER A 163 -7.04 -4.00 -16.11
CA SER A 163 -5.90 -3.18 -15.75
C SER A 163 -5.06 -3.93 -14.71
N ALA A 164 -3.87 -4.37 -15.13
CA ALA A 164 -2.92 -5.09 -14.28
C ALA A 164 -2.69 -4.37 -12.94
N SER A 165 -2.90 -5.08 -11.83
CA SER A 165 -2.52 -4.65 -10.48
C SER A 165 -1.00 -4.52 -10.35
N THR A 166 -0.28 -5.18 -11.26
CA THR A 166 1.15 -5.43 -11.34
C THR A 166 1.67 -6.38 -10.28
N GLN A 167 0.86 -6.80 -9.30
CA GLN A 167 1.29 -7.68 -8.21
C GLN A 167 1.60 -9.10 -8.69
N VAL A 168 1.06 -9.52 -9.82
CA VAL A 168 1.41 -10.78 -10.49
C VAL A 168 2.26 -10.48 -11.72
N ALA A 169 3.37 -11.20 -11.84
CA ALA A 169 4.30 -10.99 -12.94
C ALA A 169 3.70 -11.44 -14.28
N ASN A 170 4.01 -10.67 -15.33
CA ASN A 170 3.48 -10.88 -16.69
C ASN A 170 1.95 -10.75 -16.81
N GLY A 171 1.28 -10.11 -15.84
CA GLY A 171 -0.11 -9.70 -15.98
C GLY A 171 -0.29 -8.74 -17.16
N SER A 172 -1.42 -8.86 -17.84
CA SER A 172 -1.73 -8.15 -19.06
C SER A 172 -2.70 -7.00 -18.76
N PRO A 173 -2.43 -5.77 -19.21
CA PRO A 173 -3.39 -4.69 -19.08
C PRO A 173 -4.57 -4.80 -20.08
N GLN A 174 -4.56 -5.79 -21.00
CA GLN A 174 -5.56 -5.93 -22.07
C GLN A 174 -6.40 -7.21 -21.99
N THR A 175 -6.04 -8.16 -21.13
CA THR A 175 -6.76 -9.42 -20.96
C THR A 175 -7.05 -9.63 -19.49
N TYR A 176 -8.22 -10.20 -19.19
CA TYR A 176 -8.59 -10.55 -17.83
C TYR A 176 -7.80 -11.81 -17.43
N ASP A 177 -6.98 -11.67 -16.40
CA ASP A 177 -6.03 -12.69 -15.96
C ASP A 177 -5.84 -12.65 -14.44
N ALA A 178 -4.78 -13.30 -13.94
CA ALA A 178 -4.50 -13.40 -12.51
C ALA A 178 -4.00 -12.09 -11.85
N ASP A 179 -4.11 -10.96 -12.53
CA ASP A 179 -3.64 -9.65 -12.08
C ASP A 179 -4.68 -8.53 -12.28
N ASP A 180 -5.97 -8.86 -12.23
CA ASP A 180 -7.05 -7.92 -12.46
C ASP A 180 -7.26 -6.92 -11.30
N ASN A 181 -8.03 -5.87 -11.58
CA ASN A 181 -8.32 -4.83 -10.60
C ASN A 181 -9.83 -4.60 -10.40
N PRO A 182 -10.34 -4.78 -9.16
CA PRO A 182 -11.72 -4.46 -8.85
C PRO A 182 -11.98 -2.96 -8.94
N THR A 183 -13.21 -2.64 -9.30
CA THR A 183 -13.72 -1.27 -9.43
C THR A 183 -14.82 -1.02 -8.41
N SER A 184 -15.15 0.24 -8.16
CA SER A 184 -16.19 0.62 -7.20
C SER A 184 -17.56 -0.04 -7.43
N PRO A 185 -18.06 -0.15 -8.68
CA PRO A 185 -19.32 -0.83 -8.94
C PRO A 185 -19.29 -2.29 -8.49
N LEU A 186 -20.36 -2.70 -7.82
CA LEU A 186 -20.67 -4.10 -7.58
C LEU A 186 -21.35 -4.71 -8.81
N GLY A 187 -21.42 -6.05 -8.84
CA GLY A 187 -22.31 -6.74 -9.77
C GLY A 187 -21.63 -7.40 -10.95
N TYR A 188 -20.52 -8.09 -10.69
CA TYR A 188 -20.05 -9.17 -11.57
C TYR A 188 -19.70 -10.37 -10.71
N GLY A 189 -18.75 -10.20 -9.79
CA GLY A 189 -18.35 -11.25 -8.86
C GLY A 189 -17.28 -12.16 -9.46
N SER A 190 -16.15 -12.26 -8.79
CA SER A 190 -15.04 -13.16 -9.13
C SER A 190 -14.66 -13.99 -7.92
N PHE A 191 -14.33 -15.25 -8.19
CA PHE A 191 -13.59 -16.12 -7.30
C PHE A 191 -12.64 -16.97 -8.13
N GLN A 192 -11.38 -16.55 -8.12
CA GLN A 192 -10.31 -17.11 -8.90
C GLN A 192 -9.12 -17.49 -8.01
N VAL A 193 -8.48 -18.60 -8.37
CA VAL A 193 -7.20 -19.03 -7.80
C VAL A 193 -6.23 -19.27 -8.95
N ALA A 194 -5.08 -18.63 -8.89
CA ALA A 194 -4.00 -18.82 -9.84
C ALA A 194 -2.72 -19.28 -9.14
N GLN A 195 -1.91 -20.08 -9.82
CA GLN A 195 -0.52 -20.35 -9.45
C GLN A 195 0.37 -19.28 -10.07
N ILE A 196 1.28 -18.69 -9.30
CA ILE A 196 2.15 -17.60 -9.74
C ILE A 196 3.60 -17.83 -9.32
N GLY A 197 4.53 -17.01 -9.82
CA GLY A 197 5.90 -16.99 -9.32
C GLY A 197 5.99 -16.52 -7.87
N ALA A 198 6.90 -17.09 -7.09
CA ALA A 198 7.02 -16.83 -5.64
C ALA A 198 7.39 -15.38 -5.30
N THR A 199 8.22 -14.73 -6.13
CA THR A 199 8.73 -13.38 -5.89
C THR A 199 8.19 -12.37 -6.90
N ARG A 200 8.50 -11.08 -6.66
CA ARG A 200 8.39 -10.02 -7.65
C ARG A 200 9.70 -9.20 -7.67
N PRO A 201 10.28 -8.90 -8.85
CA PRO A 201 9.86 -9.37 -10.17
C PRO A 201 10.00 -10.89 -10.33
N SER A 202 9.28 -11.48 -11.29
CA SER A 202 9.32 -12.92 -11.61
C SER A 202 9.17 -13.12 -13.11
N THR A 203 9.76 -14.18 -13.65
CA THR A 203 9.58 -14.61 -15.05
C THR A 203 8.58 -15.75 -15.20
N VAL A 204 8.11 -16.33 -14.08
CA VAL A 204 7.10 -17.38 -14.06
C VAL A 204 5.74 -16.76 -14.39
N ALA A 205 5.15 -17.16 -15.52
CA ALA A 205 3.81 -16.76 -15.90
C ALA A 205 2.75 -17.36 -14.96
N ALA A 206 1.67 -16.61 -14.74
CA ALA A 206 0.53 -17.10 -13.99
C ALA A 206 -0.17 -18.24 -14.73
N GLN A 207 -0.70 -19.20 -13.97
CA GLN A 207 -1.49 -20.31 -14.48
C GLN A 207 -2.78 -20.41 -13.67
N GLN A 208 -3.93 -20.32 -14.32
CA GLN A 208 -5.21 -20.40 -13.64
C GLN A 208 -5.42 -21.81 -13.08
N VAL A 209 -5.87 -21.91 -11.83
CA VAL A 209 -6.25 -23.18 -11.20
C VAL A 209 -7.74 -23.41 -11.42
N PHE A 210 -8.58 -22.46 -10.99
CA PHE A 210 -10.01 -22.44 -11.29
C PHE A 210 -10.59 -21.03 -11.28
N SER A 211 -11.76 -20.86 -11.88
CA SER A 211 -12.52 -19.62 -11.85
C SER A 211 -14.02 -19.88 -11.67
N ILE A 212 -14.68 -19.09 -10.83
CA ILE A 212 -16.13 -19.00 -10.67
C ILE A 212 -16.52 -17.53 -10.70
N ASN A 213 -17.10 -17.10 -11.82
CA ASN A 213 -17.33 -15.68 -12.11
C ASN A 213 -18.81 -15.40 -12.45
N THR A 214 -19.18 -14.12 -12.45
CA THR A 214 -20.53 -13.59 -12.80
C THR A 214 -21.62 -13.84 -11.74
N PHE A 215 -21.28 -14.34 -10.55
CA PHE A 215 -22.27 -14.77 -9.55
C PHE A 215 -22.95 -13.62 -8.77
N THR A 216 -22.63 -12.36 -9.05
CA THR A 216 -23.31 -11.19 -8.45
C THR A 216 -23.94 -10.25 -9.48
N GLU A 217 -23.94 -10.60 -10.77
CA GLU A 217 -24.40 -9.70 -11.83
C GLU A 217 -25.93 -9.61 -11.93
N SER A 218 -26.59 -10.70 -12.32
CA SER A 218 -28.04 -10.76 -12.49
C SER A 218 -28.53 -12.20 -12.58
N ASP A 219 -29.82 -12.44 -12.29
CA ASP A 219 -30.42 -13.78 -12.39
C ASP A 219 -30.51 -14.30 -13.82
N ASN A 220 -30.33 -13.41 -14.81
CA ASN A 220 -30.28 -13.74 -16.22
C ASN A 220 -28.85 -13.92 -16.73
N GLY A 221 -27.82 -13.52 -15.97
CA GLY A 221 -26.41 -13.65 -16.35
C GLY A 221 -25.95 -15.10 -16.21
N GLN A 222 -25.31 -15.63 -17.25
CA GLN A 222 -24.74 -16.97 -17.18
C GLN A 222 -23.38 -16.94 -16.48
N LEU A 223 -23.16 -17.86 -15.56
CA LEU A 223 -21.87 -17.94 -14.86
C LEU A 223 -20.75 -18.32 -15.82
N SER A 224 -19.56 -17.77 -15.57
CA SER A 224 -18.34 -18.12 -16.28
C SER A 224 -17.47 -18.99 -15.38
N LEU A 225 -17.28 -20.25 -15.77
CA LEU A 225 -16.64 -21.30 -14.97
C LEU A 225 -15.47 -21.93 -15.73
N GLY A 226 -14.43 -22.33 -15.01
CA GLY A 226 -13.33 -23.07 -15.61
C GLY A 226 -12.35 -23.70 -14.63
N ILE A 227 -11.64 -24.72 -15.10
CA ILE A 227 -10.53 -25.40 -14.43
C ILE A 227 -9.33 -25.33 -15.39
N GLY A 228 -8.21 -24.76 -14.93
CA GLY A 228 -7.06 -24.47 -15.79
C GLY A 228 -7.18 -23.16 -16.57
N THR A 229 -6.09 -22.72 -17.19
CA THR A 229 -6.06 -21.52 -18.06
C THR A 229 -6.89 -21.72 -19.32
N ASN A 230 -7.77 -20.76 -19.64
CA ASN A 230 -8.49 -20.74 -20.91
C ASN A 230 -7.59 -20.22 -22.04
N LEU A 231 -7.37 -21.04 -23.07
CA LEU A 231 -6.51 -20.68 -24.20
C LEU A 231 -7.27 -20.00 -25.36
N ALA A 232 -8.61 -20.02 -25.33
CA ALA A 232 -9.46 -19.54 -26.43
C ALA A 232 -10.16 -18.20 -26.15
N GLY A 233 -9.94 -17.61 -24.97
CA GLY A 233 -10.57 -16.36 -24.53
C GLY A 233 -9.77 -15.72 -23.41
N GLN A 234 -10.45 -15.11 -22.43
CA GLN A 234 -9.78 -14.56 -21.26
C GLN A 234 -9.15 -15.69 -20.42
N PRO A 235 -7.84 -15.64 -20.11
CA PRO A 235 -7.12 -16.67 -19.37
C PRO A 235 -7.81 -17.17 -18.09
N ASP A 236 -8.47 -16.27 -17.39
CA ASP A 236 -9.16 -16.47 -16.11
C ASP A 236 -10.64 -16.84 -16.25
N TRP A 237 -11.10 -17.15 -17.47
CA TRP A 237 -12.48 -17.45 -17.85
C TRP A 237 -13.48 -16.30 -17.75
N THR A 238 -13.03 -15.07 -17.50
CA THR A 238 -13.93 -13.90 -17.48
C THR A 238 -14.70 -13.76 -18.79
N PHE A 239 -16.01 -13.55 -18.66
CA PHE A 239 -17.01 -13.47 -19.74
C PHE A 239 -17.20 -14.73 -20.60
N ALA A 240 -16.72 -15.90 -20.15
CA ALA A 240 -16.92 -17.15 -20.89
C ALA A 240 -18.40 -17.57 -20.99
N ASN A 241 -19.25 -17.16 -20.03
CA ASN A 241 -20.71 -17.38 -20.01
C ASN A 241 -21.08 -18.82 -20.40
N ASN A 242 -20.43 -19.79 -19.76
CA ASN A 242 -20.38 -21.17 -20.23
C ASN A 242 -21.04 -22.17 -19.27
N ALA A 243 -21.59 -21.72 -18.14
CA ALA A 243 -22.07 -22.63 -17.10
C ALA A 243 -23.13 -23.65 -17.56
N GLU A 244 -24.03 -23.33 -18.49
CA GLU A 244 -25.02 -24.27 -19.05
C GLU A 244 -24.43 -25.47 -19.79
N ARG A 245 -23.15 -25.39 -20.23
CA ARG A 245 -22.48 -26.54 -20.88
C ARG A 245 -22.25 -27.69 -19.90
N TYR A 246 -22.31 -27.42 -18.61
CA TYR A 246 -22.04 -28.41 -17.57
C TYR A 246 -23.35 -28.99 -17.02
N SER A 247 -23.44 -30.33 -16.98
CA SER A 247 -24.53 -31.04 -16.31
C SER A 247 -24.36 -31.04 -14.79
N GLN A 248 -23.12 -30.94 -14.29
CA GLN A 248 -22.77 -30.79 -12.88
C GLN A 248 -21.82 -29.62 -12.70
N ARG A 249 -22.07 -28.80 -11.69
CA ARG A 249 -21.17 -27.74 -11.21
C ARG A 249 -21.21 -27.74 -9.69
N ARG A 250 -20.10 -28.07 -9.04
CA ARG A 250 -20.04 -28.08 -7.57
C ARG A 250 -18.81 -27.34 -7.08
N PHE A 251 -19.02 -26.54 -6.05
CA PHE A 251 -17.98 -25.88 -5.29
C PHE A 251 -18.08 -26.35 -3.84
N THR A 252 -16.98 -26.84 -3.27
CA THR A 252 -16.90 -27.18 -1.85
C THR A 252 -15.68 -26.49 -1.23
N ALA A 253 -15.90 -25.71 -0.18
CA ALA A 253 -14.83 -25.13 0.63
C ALA A 253 -14.57 -25.97 1.87
N TYR A 254 -13.31 -26.03 2.24
CA TYR A 254 -12.78 -26.88 3.30
C TYR A 254 -11.87 -26.08 4.22
N VAL A 255 -11.75 -26.54 5.46
CA VAL A 255 -10.72 -26.08 6.39
C VAL A 255 -9.99 -27.26 7.00
N ARG A 256 -8.72 -27.06 7.35
CA ARG A 256 -8.01 -27.96 8.26
C ARG A 256 -7.98 -27.31 9.64
N THR A 257 -8.66 -27.91 10.62
CA THR A 257 -8.73 -27.35 11.97
C THR A 257 -7.34 -27.29 12.60
N SER A 258 -7.05 -26.16 13.24
CA SER A 258 -5.75 -25.94 13.86
C SER A 258 -5.76 -26.45 15.30
N PRO A 259 -4.72 -27.18 15.75
CA PRO A 259 -4.55 -27.51 17.16
C PRO A 259 -4.02 -26.34 18.00
N VAL A 260 -3.73 -25.19 17.38
CA VAL A 260 -3.24 -23.95 18.01
C VAL A 260 -3.98 -22.74 17.46
N LYS A 261 -4.53 -21.91 18.34
CA LYS A 261 -5.06 -20.59 18.00
C LYS A 261 -3.93 -19.57 18.06
N VAL A 262 -3.48 -19.08 16.91
CA VAL A 262 -2.48 -18.01 16.83
C VAL A 262 -3.14 -16.66 17.13
N THR A 263 -2.58 -15.91 18.08
CA THR A 263 -3.11 -14.61 18.53
C THR A 263 -2.23 -13.44 18.10
N GLU A 264 -0.95 -13.69 17.79
CA GLU A 264 0.01 -12.69 17.32
C GLU A 264 0.95 -13.39 16.32
N SER A 265 1.11 -12.83 15.13
CA SER A 265 2.00 -13.35 14.09
C SER A 265 2.28 -12.24 13.08
N PRO A 266 3.47 -12.22 12.43
CA PRO A 266 3.63 -11.37 11.26
C PRO A 266 2.68 -11.79 10.14
N GLN A 267 2.45 -10.90 9.18
CA GLN A 267 1.89 -11.24 7.87
C GLN A 267 3.01 -11.61 6.89
N ASP A 268 2.66 -12.34 5.82
CA ASP A 268 3.57 -12.54 4.70
C ASP A 268 4.04 -11.20 4.14
N ARG A 269 5.31 -11.13 3.77
CA ARG A 269 5.98 -9.96 3.18
C ARG A 269 5.99 -8.72 4.08
N GLN A 270 5.57 -8.83 5.33
CA GLN A 270 5.53 -7.71 6.25
C GLN A 270 6.91 -7.05 6.39
N LEU A 271 6.94 -5.73 6.26
CA LEU A 271 8.06 -4.94 6.75
C LEU A 271 7.76 -4.55 8.20
N VAL A 272 8.66 -4.95 9.11
CA VAL A 272 8.62 -4.53 10.50
C VAL A 272 9.61 -3.38 10.68
N PRO A 273 9.18 -2.22 11.21
CA PRO A 273 10.09 -1.09 11.39
C PRO A 273 11.32 -1.46 12.22
N ARG A 274 12.51 -1.13 11.72
CA ARG A 274 13.75 -1.39 12.45
C ARG A 274 13.97 -0.35 13.56
N ASP A 275 14.48 -0.82 14.69
CA ASP A 275 14.91 0.00 15.81
C ASP A 275 16.33 0.59 15.62
N ARG A 276 16.82 1.29 16.65
CA ARG A 276 18.16 1.90 16.66
C ARG A 276 19.30 0.88 16.58
N GLN A 277 19.04 -0.38 16.91
CA GLN A 277 19.99 -1.49 16.81
C GLN A 277 19.88 -2.22 15.46
N ASN A 278 19.29 -1.57 14.45
CA ASN A 278 19.22 -2.03 13.06
C ASN A 278 18.56 -3.42 12.92
N GLY A 279 17.50 -3.67 13.69
CA GLY A 279 16.70 -4.89 13.61
C GLY A 279 15.30 -4.68 14.15
N ALA A 280 14.50 -5.73 14.21
CA ALA A 280 13.15 -5.68 14.72
C ALA A 280 12.84 -6.91 15.57
N VAL A 281 12.05 -6.73 16.63
CA VAL A 281 11.46 -7.84 17.39
C VAL A 281 10.14 -8.22 16.73
N VAL A 282 9.97 -9.49 16.39
CA VAL A 282 8.79 -9.98 15.66
C VAL A 282 8.09 -11.02 16.52
N PRO A 283 7.11 -10.62 17.34
CA PRO A 283 6.47 -11.53 18.26
C PRO A 283 5.57 -12.56 17.54
N VAL A 284 5.54 -13.77 18.07
CA VAL A 284 4.61 -14.83 17.69
C VAL A 284 4.01 -15.42 18.95
N ALA A 285 2.69 -15.38 19.09
CA ALA A 285 1.98 -15.81 20.28
C ALA A 285 0.71 -16.59 19.94
N GLY A 286 0.28 -17.43 20.87
CA GLY A 286 -0.96 -18.17 20.71
C GLY A 286 -1.30 -19.07 21.89
N GLU A 287 -2.35 -19.85 21.68
CA GLU A 287 -2.91 -20.78 22.65
C GLU A 287 -3.07 -22.17 22.02
N VAL A 288 -2.64 -23.20 22.74
CA VAL A 288 -2.83 -24.60 22.38
C VAL A 288 -4.26 -25.02 22.70
N VAL A 289 -5.04 -25.36 21.68
CA VAL A 289 -6.44 -25.77 21.82
C VAL A 289 -6.63 -27.29 21.84
N ASP A 290 -5.72 -28.04 21.21
CA ASP A 290 -5.75 -29.51 21.23
C ASP A 290 -4.91 -30.06 22.40
N GLN A 291 -5.55 -30.83 23.28
CA GLN A 291 -4.91 -31.40 24.47
C GLN A 291 -3.74 -32.33 24.14
N ARG A 292 -3.71 -32.92 22.94
CA ARG A 292 -2.65 -33.81 22.45
C ARG A 292 -1.35 -33.06 22.17
N VAL A 293 -1.39 -31.77 21.85
CA VAL A 293 -0.16 -30.98 21.64
C VAL A 293 0.62 -30.92 22.95
N ARG A 294 1.89 -31.33 22.88
CA ARG A 294 2.84 -31.32 24.00
C ARG A 294 3.85 -30.19 23.88
N ARG A 295 4.17 -29.77 22.66
CA ARG A 295 5.16 -28.72 22.39
C ARG A 295 4.79 -27.94 21.14
N VAL A 296 4.91 -26.63 21.24
CA VAL A 296 4.97 -25.71 20.10
C VAL A 296 6.42 -25.30 19.85
N GLN A 297 6.78 -25.18 18.58
CA GLN A 297 8.12 -24.80 18.14
C GLN A 297 7.99 -23.71 17.09
N LEU A 298 8.67 -22.58 17.29
CA LEU A 298 8.84 -21.57 16.26
C LEU A 298 10.23 -21.71 15.65
N ARG A 299 10.29 -21.90 14.34
CA ARG A 299 11.51 -21.87 13.55
C ARG A 299 11.56 -20.58 12.74
N VAL A 300 12.61 -19.79 12.94
CA VAL A 300 12.85 -18.55 12.19
C VAL A 300 14.07 -18.73 11.32
N THR A 301 13.89 -18.76 10.01
CA THR A 301 14.97 -18.96 9.04
C THR A 301 15.18 -17.69 8.23
N GLY A 302 16.42 -17.22 8.15
CA GLY A 302 16.79 -16.03 7.39
C GLY A 302 18.23 -15.64 7.69
N ASN A 303 18.84 -14.82 6.82
CA ASN A 303 20.22 -14.35 7.00
C ASN A 303 21.23 -15.51 7.23
N GLY A 304 21.08 -16.57 6.44
CA GLY A 304 21.96 -17.76 6.48
C GLY A 304 21.86 -18.60 7.76
N ARG A 305 20.84 -18.39 8.61
CA ARG A 305 20.69 -19.10 9.88
C ARG A 305 19.23 -19.50 10.13
N THR A 306 19.08 -20.47 11.03
CA THR A 306 17.79 -20.90 11.55
C THR A 306 17.84 -20.87 13.08
N GLU A 307 16.96 -20.07 13.68
CA GLU A 307 16.75 -20.03 15.13
C GLU A 307 15.51 -20.84 15.49
N THR A 308 15.54 -21.52 16.63
CA THR A 308 14.44 -22.38 17.09
C THR A 308 14.07 -22.04 18.52
N PHE A 309 12.80 -21.72 18.72
CA PHE A 309 12.20 -21.45 20.02
C PHE A 309 11.18 -22.54 20.32
N THR A 310 11.05 -22.95 21.59
CA THR A 310 10.08 -23.98 21.97
C THR A 310 9.36 -23.61 23.25
N SER A 311 8.11 -24.06 23.37
CA SER A 311 7.32 -23.95 24.59
C SER A 311 6.46 -25.19 24.75
N SER A 312 6.28 -25.62 26.00
CA SER A 312 5.32 -26.68 26.38
C SER A 312 4.10 -26.10 27.12
N ALA A 313 4.02 -24.77 27.26
CA ALA A 313 2.92 -24.09 27.91
C ALA A 313 1.67 -24.08 27.01
N ARG A 314 0.49 -24.01 27.65
CA ARG A 314 -0.79 -23.88 26.93
C ARG A 314 -0.93 -22.53 26.23
N THR A 315 -0.41 -21.47 26.84
CA THR A 315 -0.24 -20.16 26.20
C THR A 315 1.25 -19.92 25.99
N PHE A 316 1.65 -19.43 24.82
CA PHE A 316 3.05 -19.19 24.50
C PHE A 316 3.24 -17.83 23.84
N ARG A 317 4.44 -17.27 24.01
CA ARG A 317 4.91 -16.10 23.28
C ARG A 317 6.40 -16.23 23.00
N PHE A 318 6.77 -16.08 21.74
CA PHE A 318 8.14 -15.98 21.27
C PHE A 318 8.40 -14.55 20.80
N THR A 319 9.62 -14.07 21.00
CA THR A 319 10.04 -12.72 20.59
C THR A 319 11.37 -12.78 19.83
N PRO A 320 11.45 -13.51 18.71
CA PRO A 320 12.64 -13.54 17.88
C PRO A 320 12.99 -12.14 17.39
N ARG A 321 14.28 -11.92 17.14
CA ARG A 321 14.80 -10.66 16.60
C ARG A 321 15.38 -10.89 15.22
N ILE A 322 14.86 -10.18 14.22
CA ILE A 322 15.40 -10.18 12.86
C ILE A 322 16.29 -8.96 12.65
N LYS A 323 17.31 -9.08 11.80
CA LYS A 323 18.18 -7.96 11.42
C LYS A 323 17.66 -7.28 10.17
N ALA A 324 17.73 -5.95 10.13
CA ALA A 324 17.56 -5.21 8.88
C ALA A 324 18.73 -5.53 7.94
N GLY A 325 18.41 -5.68 6.67
CA GLY A 325 19.32 -6.22 5.66
C GLY A 325 18.53 -6.73 4.45
N LEU A 326 19.24 -7.09 3.38
CA LEU A 326 18.63 -7.76 2.22
C LEU A 326 18.48 -9.26 2.51
N HIS A 327 17.66 -9.56 3.52
CA HIS A 327 17.33 -10.91 3.95
C HIS A 327 15.84 -10.99 4.23
N GLU A 328 15.16 -11.91 3.56
CA GLU A 328 13.80 -12.30 3.90
C GLU A 328 13.84 -13.39 4.98
N TYR A 329 12.96 -13.28 5.97
CA TYR A 329 12.81 -14.23 7.05
C TYR A 329 11.52 -15.03 6.89
N THR A 330 11.60 -16.31 7.19
CA THR A 330 10.48 -17.25 7.26
C THR A 330 10.23 -17.65 8.70
N PHE A 331 8.98 -17.58 9.15
CA PHE A 331 8.51 -17.96 10.48
C PHE A 331 7.61 -19.19 10.34
N GLU A 332 8.07 -20.34 10.81
CA GLU A 332 7.30 -21.59 10.79
C GLU A 332 6.97 -21.99 12.23
N LEU A 333 5.69 -21.93 12.58
CA LEU A 333 5.17 -22.39 13.86
C LEU A 333 4.65 -23.82 13.70
N ARG A 334 5.22 -24.74 14.48
CA ARG A 334 4.92 -26.18 14.45
C ARG A 334 4.36 -26.65 15.79
N ALA A 335 3.32 -27.48 15.75
CA ALA A 335 2.75 -28.14 16.91
C ALA A 335 3.07 -29.64 16.88
N THR A 336 3.51 -30.20 18.02
CA THR A 336 3.93 -31.61 18.13
C THR A 336 3.32 -32.28 19.36
N GLY A 337 2.92 -33.55 19.22
CA GLY A 337 2.30 -34.38 20.26
C GLY A 337 1.82 -35.74 19.73
N PRO A 338 1.19 -36.61 20.55
CA PRO A 338 0.68 -37.89 20.07
C PRO A 338 -0.32 -37.73 18.91
N GLY A 339 0.04 -38.23 17.72
CA GLY A 339 -0.76 -38.09 16.49
C GLY A 339 -0.82 -36.67 15.92
N ILE A 340 -0.04 -35.73 16.45
CA ILE A 340 0.06 -34.35 15.97
C ILE A 340 1.51 -34.05 15.60
N ASP A 341 1.73 -33.80 14.32
CA ASP A 341 2.99 -33.25 13.84
C ASP A 341 2.73 -32.33 12.64
N ARG A 342 2.56 -31.03 12.90
CA ARG A 342 1.98 -30.10 11.90
C ARG A 342 2.56 -28.70 11.99
N VAL A 343 2.77 -28.07 10.83
CA VAL A 343 2.92 -26.63 10.71
C VAL A 343 1.52 -26.00 10.82
N VAL A 344 1.35 -25.09 11.77
CA VAL A 344 0.07 -24.44 12.12
C VAL A 344 0.05 -22.96 11.74
N ALA A 345 1.21 -22.37 11.48
CA ALA A 345 1.35 -21.10 10.81
C ALA A 345 2.71 -21.06 10.10
N HIS A 346 2.74 -20.49 8.91
CA HIS A 346 3.95 -20.28 8.14
C HIS A 346 3.85 -18.85 7.57
N ARG A 347 4.92 -18.06 7.70
CA ARG A 347 4.95 -16.68 7.20
C ARG A 347 6.27 -16.42 6.53
N GLU A 348 6.24 -15.94 5.30
CA GLU A 348 7.43 -15.76 4.46
C GLU A 348 7.65 -14.31 4.03
N GLY A 349 8.86 -13.98 3.57
CA GLY A 349 9.15 -12.64 3.04
C GLY A 349 9.22 -11.52 4.07
N VAL A 350 9.23 -11.83 5.37
CA VAL A 350 9.25 -10.82 6.45
C VAL A 350 10.62 -10.14 6.48
N VAL A 351 10.63 -8.82 6.54
CA VAL A 351 11.85 -8.00 6.52
C VAL A 351 11.83 -6.96 7.63
N ALA A 352 13.00 -6.50 8.06
CA ALA A 352 13.12 -5.32 8.93
C ALA A 352 13.64 -4.13 8.14
N GLY A 353 12.99 -2.97 8.25
CA GLY A 353 13.27 -1.84 7.37
C GLY A 353 12.71 -0.50 7.85
N ASP A 354 12.74 0.50 6.97
CA ASP A 354 12.28 1.86 7.23
C ASP A 354 10.96 2.16 6.52
N VAL A 355 10.20 3.13 7.04
CA VAL A 355 8.86 3.49 6.56
C VAL A 355 8.87 4.94 6.09
N VAL A 356 8.36 5.17 4.88
CA VAL A 356 8.27 6.48 4.23
C VAL A 356 6.86 6.70 3.70
N VAL A 357 6.35 7.92 3.84
CA VAL A 357 5.07 8.36 3.30
C VAL A 357 5.31 9.35 2.16
N VAL A 358 4.56 9.17 1.07
CA VAL A 358 4.46 10.12 -0.05
C VAL A 358 3.04 10.66 -0.09
N GLN A 359 2.90 11.97 -0.24
CA GLN A 359 1.60 12.62 -0.22
C GLN A 359 1.62 13.89 -1.10
N GLY A 360 0.46 14.30 -1.60
CA GLY A 360 0.31 15.45 -2.50
C GLY A 360 -0.55 15.14 -3.72
N GLN A 361 -0.34 15.83 -4.84
CA GLN A 361 -1.16 15.67 -6.03
C GLN A 361 -0.49 14.81 -7.13
N SER A 362 -0.80 15.04 -8.40
CA SER A 362 -0.39 14.19 -9.53
C SER A 362 1.12 13.95 -9.63
N ASN A 363 1.95 14.95 -9.31
CA ASN A 363 3.41 14.78 -9.29
C ASN A 363 3.91 14.03 -8.05
N ALA A 364 3.16 13.97 -6.95
CA ALA A 364 3.43 13.06 -5.82
C ALA A 364 2.95 11.63 -6.11
N GLU A 365 1.78 11.49 -6.74
CA GLU A 365 1.23 10.22 -7.22
C GLU A 365 2.17 9.58 -8.25
N ALA A 366 2.77 10.43 -9.08
CA ALA A 366 3.81 10.10 -10.06
C ALA A 366 3.37 8.98 -11.00
N ALA A 367 2.19 9.15 -11.57
CA ALA A 367 1.63 8.28 -12.59
C ALA A 367 2.58 8.13 -13.78
N LYS A 368 2.47 7.00 -14.48
CA LYS A 368 3.21 6.74 -15.71
C LYS A 368 2.68 7.61 -16.86
N PHE A 369 3.41 8.66 -17.22
CA PHE A 369 3.11 9.48 -18.40
C PHE A 369 3.95 9.10 -19.63
N ASN A 370 5.28 9.00 -19.47
CA ASN A 370 6.20 8.59 -20.53
C ASN A 370 7.41 7.86 -19.91
N GLY A 371 7.76 6.68 -20.44
CA GLY A 371 8.75 5.79 -19.85
C GLY A 371 8.16 4.89 -18.76
N ASN A 372 9.00 4.10 -18.10
CA ASN A 372 8.57 3.11 -17.10
C ASN A 372 9.59 2.99 -15.95
N ALA A 373 9.08 2.70 -14.76
CA ALA A 373 9.85 2.49 -13.53
C ALA A 373 9.90 1.01 -13.10
N ASN A 374 9.43 0.08 -13.94
CA ASN A 374 9.38 -1.36 -13.61
C ASN A 374 10.77 -1.94 -13.28
N GLY A 375 11.85 -1.36 -13.82
CA GLY A 375 13.22 -1.74 -13.49
C GLY A 375 13.65 -1.41 -12.05
N GLU A 376 12.87 -0.61 -11.32
CA GLU A 376 13.13 -0.25 -9.92
C GLU A 376 12.48 -1.21 -8.92
N GLU A 377 11.68 -2.18 -9.39
CA GLU A 377 11.03 -3.17 -8.54
C GLU A 377 12.05 -4.03 -7.77
N SER A 378 11.71 -4.39 -6.54
CA SER A 378 12.59 -5.17 -5.68
C SER A 378 11.82 -5.93 -4.61
N PRO A 379 12.25 -7.14 -4.22
CA PRO A 379 11.69 -7.85 -3.08
C PRO A 379 12.00 -7.18 -1.74
N TYR A 380 12.67 -6.03 -1.70
CA TYR A 380 12.90 -5.26 -0.47
C TYR A 380 12.17 -3.92 -0.46
N LEU A 381 11.34 -3.66 -1.46
CA LEU A 381 10.41 -2.53 -1.49
C LEU A 381 8.99 -3.06 -1.23
N ARG A 382 8.37 -2.51 -0.19
CA ARG A 382 7.07 -2.94 0.31
C ARG A 382 6.08 -1.80 0.28
N SER A 383 4.81 -2.17 0.21
CA SER A 383 3.70 -1.27 0.49
C SER A 383 2.55 -2.11 1.06
N PHE A 384 1.53 -1.46 1.60
CA PHE A 384 0.42 -2.14 2.27
C PHE A 384 -0.91 -1.62 1.74
N GLY A 385 -1.81 -2.52 1.37
CA GLY A 385 -3.09 -2.17 0.76
C GLY A 385 -2.96 -1.44 -0.59
N SER A 386 -4.01 -0.68 -0.94
CA SER A 386 -4.10 0.12 -2.16
C SER A 386 -4.44 1.60 -1.85
N PRO A 387 -3.89 2.56 -2.62
CA PRO A 387 -4.18 3.99 -2.49
C PRO A 387 -5.46 4.45 -3.19
N THR A 388 -6.29 3.52 -3.70
CA THR A 388 -7.54 3.84 -4.39
C THR A 388 -8.41 4.83 -3.60
N SER A 389 -9.11 5.70 -4.32
CA SER A 389 -10.05 6.66 -3.75
C SER A 389 -11.34 6.01 -3.24
N ASP A 390 -11.59 4.75 -3.61
CA ASP A 390 -12.72 3.98 -3.11
C ASP A 390 -12.48 3.54 -1.66
N GLY A 391 -13.26 4.08 -0.73
CA GLY A 391 -13.13 3.77 0.71
C GLY A 391 -13.44 2.31 1.07
N SER A 392 -14.26 1.59 0.30
CA SER A 392 -14.59 0.19 0.56
C SER A 392 -13.47 -0.74 0.12
N ILE A 393 -12.92 -0.52 -1.08
CA ILE A 393 -11.78 -1.28 -1.60
C ILE A 393 -10.52 -0.96 -0.80
N SER A 394 -10.23 0.34 -0.58
CA SER A 394 -9.11 0.76 0.24
C SER A 394 -9.27 0.24 1.67
N GLY A 395 -10.50 0.21 2.21
CA GLY A 395 -10.86 -0.36 3.51
C GLY A 395 -10.55 -1.85 3.67
N ALA A 396 -10.78 -2.62 2.60
CA ALA A 396 -10.67 -4.08 2.63
C ALA A 396 -9.26 -4.61 2.31
N ASP A 397 -8.48 -3.90 1.48
CA ASP A 397 -7.12 -4.32 1.11
C ASP A 397 -6.14 -4.07 2.28
N ARG A 398 -5.94 -5.11 3.10
CA ARG A 398 -5.20 -5.06 4.38
C ARG A 398 -4.03 -6.04 4.42
N VAL A 399 -3.34 -6.17 3.28
CA VAL A 399 -2.19 -7.07 3.13
C VAL A 399 -0.95 -6.37 2.62
N TRP A 400 0.21 -6.97 2.87
CA TRP A 400 1.49 -6.50 2.35
C TRP A 400 1.73 -6.94 0.90
N HIS A 401 2.08 -5.94 0.09
CA HIS A 401 2.35 -6.03 -1.34
C HIS A 401 3.80 -5.64 -1.65
N TYR A 402 4.28 -6.05 -2.81
CA TYR A 402 5.50 -5.47 -3.37
C TYR A 402 5.19 -4.05 -3.87
N ALA A 403 6.11 -3.11 -3.67
CA ALA A 403 5.94 -1.76 -4.18
C ALA A 403 6.02 -1.72 -5.72
N THR A 404 5.17 -0.93 -6.36
CA THR A 404 5.13 -0.74 -7.82
C THR A 404 5.04 0.74 -8.20
N GLY A 405 5.74 1.14 -9.26
CA GLY A 405 5.89 2.55 -9.66
C GLY A 405 5.00 3.01 -10.80
N ASP A 406 4.52 2.09 -11.65
CA ASP A 406 3.90 2.42 -12.94
C ASP A 406 2.35 2.46 -12.91
N VAL A 407 1.77 2.22 -11.74
CA VAL A 407 0.33 2.20 -11.48
C VAL A 407 0.01 3.04 -10.24
N THR A 408 -1.18 3.64 -10.17
CA THR A 408 -1.48 4.69 -9.17
C THR A 408 -2.57 4.35 -8.17
N ASN A 409 -3.53 3.49 -8.50
CA ASN A 409 -4.67 3.16 -7.63
C ASN A 409 -4.66 1.69 -7.19
N GLN A 410 -3.75 0.90 -7.73
CA GLN A 410 -3.64 -0.54 -7.56
C GLN A 410 -2.93 -0.89 -6.26
N SER A 411 -3.05 -2.16 -5.83
CA SER A 411 -2.34 -2.66 -4.66
C SER A 411 -0.84 -2.41 -4.77
N GLY A 412 -0.25 -1.86 -3.71
CA GLY A 412 1.18 -1.57 -3.63
C GLY A 412 1.69 -0.42 -4.49
N SER A 413 0.82 0.38 -5.10
CA SER A 413 1.18 1.60 -5.84
C SER A 413 1.92 2.62 -4.97
N VAL A 414 3.10 3.04 -5.44
CA VAL A 414 3.95 4.05 -4.76
C VAL A 414 4.39 5.20 -5.66
N GLY A 415 4.28 5.08 -6.99
CA GLY A 415 4.65 6.13 -7.95
C GLY A 415 6.13 6.06 -8.42
N GLN A 416 6.41 6.60 -9.61
CA GLN A 416 7.68 6.39 -10.31
C GLN A 416 8.92 6.96 -9.61
N TRP A 417 8.87 8.19 -9.09
CA TRP A 417 10.03 8.77 -8.41
C TRP A 417 10.24 8.18 -7.01
N ALA A 418 9.15 7.79 -6.33
CA ALA A 418 9.21 7.22 -5.00
C ALA A 418 9.82 5.81 -5.03
N ILE A 419 9.41 4.96 -5.99
CA ILE A 419 10.02 3.63 -6.13
C ILE A 419 11.51 3.74 -6.46
N ARG A 420 11.90 4.71 -7.30
CA ARG A 420 13.29 4.99 -7.63
C ARG A 420 14.10 5.40 -6.39
N MET A 421 13.58 6.33 -5.60
CA MET A 421 14.19 6.72 -4.32
C MET A 421 14.36 5.51 -3.39
N GLY A 422 13.31 4.72 -3.21
CA GLY A 422 13.35 3.50 -2.40
C GLY A 422 14.39 2.51 -2.90
N ARG A 423 14.46 2.27 -4.22
CA ARG A 423 15.43 1.37 -4.84
C ARG A 423 16.87 1.80 -4.56
N ARG A 424 17.16 3.10 -4.69
CA ARG A 424 18.48 3.67 -4.38
C ARG A 424 18.85 3.51 -2.90
N LEU A 425 17.90 3.71 -1.97
CA LEU A 425 18.12 3.48 -0.54
C LEU A 425 18.43 2.01 -0.24
N VAL A 426 17.64 1.09 -0.79
CA VAL A 426 17.84 -0.36 -0.67
C VAL A 426 19.22 -0.77 -1.20
N ASP A 427 19.58 -0.32 -2.39
CA ASP A 427 20.85 -0.71 -3.02
C ASP A 427 22.07 -0.12 -2.30
N THR A 428 21.98 1.10 -1.79
CA THR A 428 23.10 1.79 -1.13
C THR A 428 23.27 1.33 0.31
N TYR A 429 22.19 1.35 1.09
CA TYR A 429 22.24 1.14 2.54
C TYR A 429 21.84 -0.26 2.98
N LYS A 430 21.37 -1.10 2.04
CA LYS A 430 20.94 -2.47 2.30
C LYS A 430 19.80 -2.54 3.33
N VAL A 431 18.97 -1.51 3.38
CA VAL A 431 17.80 -1.41 4.27
C VAL A 431 16.53 -1.53 3.42
N PRO A 432 15.66 -2.54 3.67
CA PRO A 432 14.33 -2.62 3.09
C PRO A 432 13.49 -1.38 3.40
N ILE A 433 12.64 -0.95 2.45
CA ILE A 433 11.82 0.26 2.58
C ILE A 433 10.35 -0.06 2.33
N ALA A 434 9.48 0.36 3.25
CA ALA A 434 8.04 0.41 3.04
C ALA A 434 7.65 1.83 2.63
N MET A 435 6.90 1.95 1.54
CA MET A 435 6.42 3.22 1.01
C MET A 435 4.90 3.23 0.96
N PHE A 436 4.32 4.30 1.48
CA PHE A 436 2.87 4.54 1.50
C PHE A 436 2.59 5.81 0.72
N ASN A 437 2.10 5.66 -0.52
CA ASN A 437 1.65 6.80 -1.28
C ASN A 437 0.16 7.03 -1.00
N GLY A 438 -0.17 8.23 -0.52
CA GLY A 438 -1.55 8.70 -0.31
C GLY A 438 -1.95 9.80 -1.29
N ALA A 439 -1.10 10.13 -2.27
CA ALA A 439 -1.33 11.21 -3.21
C ALA A 439 -2.58 11.01 -4.07
N HIS A 440 -3.12 12.10 -4.59
CA HIS A 440 -4.26 12.08 -5.50
C HIS A 440 -4.16 13.19 -6.55
N GLY A 441 -4.15 12.80 -7.82
CA GLY A 441 -4.07 13.73 -8.95
C GLY A 441 -5.10 14.88 -8.93
N GLY A 442 -4.65 16.09 -9.28
CA GLY A 442 -5.50 17.25 -9.57
C GLY A 442 -6.24 17.87 -8.38
N ARG A 443 -5.78 17.64 -7.15
CA ARG A 443 -6.47 18.12 -5.94
C ARG A 443 -5.77 19.34 -5.29
N PRO A 444 -6.54 20.36 -4.88
CA PRO A 444 -6.04 21.46 -4.06
C PRO A 444 -5.77 21.00 -2.63
N ILE A 445 -5.12 21.85 -1.82
CA ILE A 445 -4.61 21.48 -0.50
C ILE A 445 -5.70 21.11 0.53
N ASP A 446 -6.93 21.60 0.36
CA ASP A 446 -8.07 21.34 1.25
C ASP A 446 -8.53 19.87 1.21
N PHE A 447 -8.37 19.20 0.06
CA PHE A 447 -8.71 17.79 -0.13
C PHE A 447 -7.91 16.84 0.77
N PHE A 448 -6.72 17.26 1.19
CA PHE A 448 -5.77 16.43 1.96
C PHE A 448 -5.90 16.62 3.47
N GLN A 449 -6.77 17.52 3.93
CA GLN A 449 -6.91 17.83 5.35
C GLN A 449 -7.49 16.63 6.12
N ARG A 450 -7.07 16.50 7.38
CA ARG A 450 -7.63 15.51 8.31
C ARG A 450 -9.07 15.88 8.64
N ASN A 451 -9.94 14.88 8.75
CA ASN A 451 -11.23 15.04 9.43
C ASN A 451 -10.99 14.89 10.94
N ASP A 452 -10.90 15.99 11.69
CA ASP A 452 -10.61 15.94 13.13
C ASP A 452 -11.70 15.24 13.97
N ALA A 453 -12.94 15.18 13.46
CA ALA A 453 -14.02 14.46 14.14
C ALA A 453 -13.90 12.93 13.93
N ASN A 454 -13.26 12.51 12.84
CA ASN A 454 -13.00 11.10 12.54
C ASN A 454 -11.75 10.99 11.66
N PRO A 455 -10.54 10.93 12.27
CA PRO A 455 -9.28 10.86 11.53
C PRO A 455 -9.17 9.68 10.57
N ASP A 456 -9.91 8.59 10.83
CA ASP A 456 -9.98 7.39 10.00
C ASP A 456 -11.15 7.37 9.03
N ASP A 457 -11.77 8.51 8.74
CA ASP A 457 -12.88 8.55 7.79
C ASP A 457 -12.46 8.03 6.40
N PRO A 458 -12.96 6.84 5.96
CA PRO A 458 -12.56 6.26 4.68
C PRO A 458 -13.07 7.06 3.47
N ALA A 459 -13.97 8.03 3.66
CA ALA A 459 -14.38 8.97 2.62
C ALA A 459 -13.29 10.03 2.35
N THR A 460 -12.39 10.28 3.29
CA THR A 460 -11.32 11.28 3.16
C THR A 460 -10.00 10.68 2.67
N ASN A 461 -9.20 11.47 1.96
CA ASN A 461 -7.86 11.04 1.55
C ASN A 461 -6.96 10.74 2.75
N TYR A 462 -6.97 11.65 3.74
CA TYR A 462 -6.19 11.49 4.97
C TYR A 462 -6.57 10.21 5.70
N GLY A 463 -7.87 9.95 5.90
CA GLY A 463 -8.34 8.76 6.62
C GLY A 463 -7.99 7.45 5.93
N ARG A 464 -8.06 7.37 4.60
CA ARG A 464 -7.60 6.17 3.87
C ARG A 464 -6.10 5.90 4.05
N LEU A 465 -5.26 6.93 3.99
CA LEU A 465 -3.81 6.79 4.23
C LEU A 465 -3.54 6.37 5.69
N ARG A 466 -4.20 7.03 6.65
CA ARG A 466 -4.07 6.76 8.08
C ARG A 466 -4.45 5.31 8.41
N GLN A 467 -5.61 4.85 7.94
CA GLN A 467 -6.08 3.46 8.11
C GLN A 467 -5.08 2.44 7.57
N ARG A 468 -4.44 2.70 6.42
CA ARG A 468 -3.41 1.80 5.86
C ARG A 468 -2.18 1.72 6.76
N LEU A 469 -1.71 2.86 7.28
CA LEU A 469 -0.55 2.92 8.17
C LEU A 469 -0.82 2.27 9.53
N GLU A 470 -2.03 2.47 10.08
CA GLU A 470 -2.46 1.84 11.34
C GLU A 470 -2.62 0.33 11.20
N ALA A 471 -3.32 -0.14 10.17
CA ALA A 471 -3.53 -1.56 9.94
C ALA A 471 -2.21 -2.30 9.61
N ALA A 472 -1.24 -1.62 9.00
CA ALA A 472 0.12 -2.13 8.81
C ALA A 472 0.94 -2.17 10.13
N GLY A 473 0.51 -1.46 11.17
CA GLY A 473 1.21 -1.33 12.45
C GLY A 473 2.47 -0.46 12.37
N VAL A 474 2.50 0.52 11.46
CA VAL A 474 3.71 1.31 11.17
C VAL A 474 3.57 2.81 11.35
N ILE A 475 2.37 3.32 11.66
CA ILE A 475 2.07 4.75 11.72
C ILE A 475 3.03 5.54 12.63
N ASP A 476 3.34 4.99 13.80
CA ASP A 476 4.24 5.63 14.78
C ASP A 476 5.73 5.57 14.39
N GLN A 477 6.08 4.82 13.34
CA GLN A 477 7.45 4.56 12.91
C GLN A 477 7.77 5.18 11.54
N VAL A 478 6.88 6.02 11.01
CA VAL A 478 7.12 6.79 9.78
C VAL A 478 8.33 7.71 9.98
N LYS A 479 9.41 7.48 9.23
CA LYS A 479 10.66 8.28 9.34
C LYS A 479 10.64 9.53 8.49
N ALA A 480 9.90 9.50 7.38
CA ALA A 480 9.85 10.59 6.44
C ALA A 480 8.46 10.74 5.82
N VAL A 481 8.02 11.98 5.66
CA VAL A 481 6.85 12.37 4.88
C VAL A 481 7.32 13.30 3.77
N LEU A 482 7.04 12.94 2.52
CA LEU A 482 7.36 13.75 1.35
C LEU A 482 6.08 14.33 0.77
N TRP A 483 6.01 15.66 0.70
CA TRP A 483 4.89 16.42 0.16
C TRP A 483 5.26 16.99 -1.21
N TYR A 484 4.39 16.79 -2.19
CA TYR A 484 4.48 17.46 -3.50
C TYR A 484 3.08 17.84 -3.99
N GLN A 485 2.71 19.10 -3.74
CA GLN A 485 1.46 19.68 -4.23
C GLN A 485 1.57 21.21 -4.33
N GLY A 486 0.72 21.80 -5.18
CA GLY A 486 0.55 23.24 -5.28
C GLY A 486 0.09 23.71 -6.66
N GLU A 487 0.18 22.85 -7.68
CA GLU A 487 -0.27 23.19 -9.04
C GLU A 487 -1.77 23.48 -9.07
N SER A 488 -2.58 22.74 -8.30
CA SER A 488 -4.03 22.94 -8.20
C SER A 488 -4.45 24.10 -7.29
N ASP A 489 -3.53 24.70 -6.53
CA ASP A 489 -3.81 25.91 -5.75
C ASP A 489 -3.64 27.20 -6.58
N ASN A 490 -3.24 27.08 -7.86
CA ASN A 490 -3.23 28.16 -8.85
C ASN A 490 -2.48 29.43 -8.39
N ASN A 491 -1.26 29.25 -7.86
CA ASN A 491 -0.41 30.29 -7.28
C ASN A 491 -0.99 30.98 -6.03
N ASN A 492 -2.05 30.46 -5.41
CA ASN A 492 -2.59 31.01 -4.18
C ASN A 492 -1.74 30.62 -2.96
N ALA A 493 -0.68 31.40 -2.72
CA ALA A 493 0.26 31.18 -1.62
C ALA A 493 -0.42 31.15 -0.24
N SER A 494 -1.37 32.04 0.03
CA SER A 494 -2.01 32.12 1.35
C SER A 494 -2.82 30.86 1.67
N VAL A 495 -3.59 30.35 0.71
CA VAL A 495 -4.38 29.12 0.89
C VAL A 495 -3.45 27.93 1.11
N HIS A 496 -2.41 27.81 0.28
CA HIS A 496 -1.45 26.72 0.40
C HIS A 496 -0.70 26.72 1.73
N ILE A 497 -0.15 27.86 2.16
CA ILE A 497 0.62 27.90 3.41
C ILE A 497 -0.26 27.64 4.63
N ASN A 498 -1.50 28.15 4.66
CA ASN A 498 -2.43 27.86 5.73
C ASN A 498 -2.81 26.38 5.78
N GLY A 499 -3.18 25.80 4.63
CA GLY A 499 -3.54 24.37 4.53
C GLY A 499 -2.36 23.45 4.85
N PHE A 500 -1.15 23.79 4.41
CA PHE A 500 0.06 23.01 4.70
C PHE A 500 0.43 23.08 6.18
N THR A 501 0.27 24.25 6.81
CA THR A 501 0.57 24.41 8.24
C THR A 501 -0.33 23.52 9.09
N SER A 502 -1.65 23.47 8.80
CA SER A 502 -2.58 22.56 9.47
C SER A 502 -2.20 21.09 9.23
N LEU A 503 -1.97 20.73 7.97
CA LEU A 503 -1.62 19.36 7.60
C LEU A 503 -0.32 18.87 8.23
N LEU A 504 0.69 19.75 8.32
CA LEU A 504 1.96 19.45 8.98
C LEU A 504 1.78 19.25 10.50
N ALA A 505 0.88 20.02 11.13
CA ALA A 505 0.54 19.81 12.54
C ALA A 505 -0.12 18.44 12.76
N ASP A 506 -1.05 18.05 11.89
CA ASP A 506 -1.70 16.74 11.95
C ASP A 506 -0.71 15.60 11.74
N TRP A 507 0.18 15.70 10.74
CA TRP A 507 1.22 14.68 10.56
C TRP A 507 2.20 14.60 11.70
N ARG A 508 2.49 15.70 12.41
CA ARG A 508 3.34 15.66 13.62
C ARG A 508 2.64 14.98 14.80
N ALA A 509 1.31 15.10 14.87
CA ALA A 509 0.52 14.42 15.88
C ALA A 509 0.38 12.92 15.59
N ASP A 510 0.22 12.55 14.32
CA ASP A 510 -0.19 11.19 13.95
C ASP A 510 0.97 10.32 13.43
N LEU A 511 1.96 10.89 12.72
CA LEU A 511 2.97 10.13 11.97
C LEU A 511 4.35 10.18 12.63
N GLY A 512 4.94 9.01 12.90
CA GLY A 512 6.32 8.93 13.38
C GLY A 512 6.48 9.30 14.86
N THR A 513 5.42 9.18 15.67
CA THR A 513 5.41 9.57 17.09
C THR A 513 6.41 8.78 17.94
N ALA A 514 6.78 7.57 17.54
CA ALA A 514 7.80 6.74 18.18
C ALA A 514 9.20 6.93 17.58
N VAL A 515 9.34 7.71 16.49
CA VAL A 515 10.64 8.03 15.89
C VAL A 515 11.36 9.05 16.79
N PRO A 516 12.60 8.76 17.22
CA PRO A 516 13.37 9.69 18.03
C PRO A 516 13.62 11.02 17.29
N GLY A 517 13.13 12.12 17.86
CA GLY A 517 13.19 13.45 17.23
C GLY A 517 12.09 13.70 16.19
N GLY A 518 11.13 12.78 16.06
CA GLY A 518 10.01 12.86 15.12
C GLY A 518 10.38 12.49 13.68
N ALA A 519 9.36 12.39 12.83
CA ALA A 519 9.53 12.22 11.39
C ALA A 519 10.23 13.45 10.76
N ARG A 520 10.90 13.23 9.63
CA ARG A 520 11.41 14.31 8.77
C ARG A 520 10.38 14.67 7.70
N TYR A 521 10.21 15.95 7.42
CA TYR A 521 9.23 16.46 6.47
C TYR A 521 9.96 17.12 5.30
N TYR A 522 9.71 16.61 4.10
CA TYR A 522 10.31 17.11 2.86
C TYR A 522 9.23 17.70 1.97
N VAL A 523 9.45 18.89 1.43
CA VAL A 523 8.47 19.64 0.65
C VAL A 523 9.06 19.97 -0.70
N HIS A 524 8.49 19.44 -1.77
CA HIS A 524 8.86 19.86 -3.12
C HIS A 524 8.26 21.25 -3.40
N GLN A 525 9.11 22.20 -3.74
CA GLN A 525 8.64 23.42 -4.40
C GLN A 525 8.15 23.02 -5.79
N VAL A 526 6.90 23.33 -6.13
CA VAL A 526 6.33 22.99 -7.43
C VAL A 526 7.08 23.67 -8.57
N ARG A 527 7.17 23.00 -9.72
CA ARG A 527 7.81 23.57 -10.91
C ARG A 527 6.98 24.71 -11.51
N THR A 528 5.67 24.52 -11.52
CA THR A 528 4.67 25.45 -12.07
C THR A 528 3.50 25.60 -11.10
N SER A 529 2.80 26.72 -11.14
CA SER A 529 1.47 26.83 -10.51
C SER A 529 0.69 28.00 -11.13
N PRO A 530 -0.47 27.76 -11.79
CA PRO A 530 -0.98 26.45 -12.20
C PRO A 530 -0.05 25.73 -13.20
N CYS A 531 -0.41 24.51 -13.58
CA CYS A 531 0.28 23.81 -14.66
C CYS A 531 0.44 24.69 -15.91
N GLY A 532 1.61 24.62 -16.54
CA GLY A 532 1.97 25.43 -17.71
C GLY A 532 2.39 26.86 -17.39
N ASN A 533 2.43 27.28 -16.12
CA ASN A 533 2.79 28.65 -15.74
C ASN A 533 4.01 28.68 -14.80
N THR A 534 5.14 29.22 -15.31
CA THR A 534 6.36 29.54 -14.53
C THR A 534 6.53 31.03 -14.23
N THR A 535 5.61 31.91 -14.64
CA THR A 535 5.75 33.35 -14.39
C THR A 535 5.12 33.76 -13.06
N SER A 536 4.06 33.07 -12.65
CA SER A 536 3.47 33.20 -11.32
C SER A 536 4.37 32.53 -10.26
N VAL A 537 4.99 33.33 -9.38
CA VAL A 537 6.06 32.86 -8.46
C VAL A 537 5.66 32.89 -6.98
N ASP A 538 4.56 33.53 -6.60
CA ASP A 538 4.23 33.78 -5.19
C ASP A 538 4.12 32.48 -4.37
N LEU A 539 3.43 31.47 -4.90
CA LEU A 539 3.33 30.17 -4.22
C LEU A 539 4.68 29.48 -4.12
N ARG A 540 5.48 29.51 -5.18
CA ARG A 540 6.80 28.86 -5.20
C ARG A 540 7.74 29.53 -4.22
N GLU A 541 7.76 30.86 -4.19
CA GLU A 541 8.50 31.63 -3.18
C GLU A 541 8.03 31.30 -1.77
N ALA A 542 6.71 31.22 -1.53
CA ALA A 542 6.19 30.83 -0.22
C ALA A 542 6.61 29.39 0.18
N GLN A 543 6.60 28.43 -0.75
CA GLN A 543 7.08 27.07 -0.52
C GLN A 543 8.60 27.04 -0.23
N ARG A 544 9.38 27.92 -0.86
CA ARG A 544 10.82 28.08 -0.58
C ARG A 544 11.05 28.48 0.88
N GLN A 545 10.24 29.40 1.38
CA GLN A 545 10.33 29.96 2.72
C GLN A 545 9.89 28.99 3.82
N LEU A 546 9.12 27.95 3.50
CA LEU A 546 8.74 26.91 4.47
C LEU A 546 9.96 26.27 5.15
N GLY A 547 11.10 26.20 4.46
CA GLY A 547 12.34 25.70 5.05
C GLY A 547 12.82 26.49 6.27
N ASP A 548 12.47 27.77 6.36
CA ASP A 548 12.83 28.63 7.51
C ASP A 548 11.75 28.67 8.58
N THR A 549 10.48 28.60 8.15
CA THR A 549 9.34 28.91 9.02
C THR A 549 8.67 27.67 9.58
N ALA A 550 8.76 26.53 8.88
CA ALA A 550 8.01 25.32 9.22
C ALA A 550 8.89 24.16 9.70
N GLY A 551 10.22 24.29 9.66
CA GLY A 551 11.15 23.22 10.06
C GLY A 551 11.07 22.00 9.11
N VAL A 552 10.89 22.26 7.81
CA VAL A 552 10.85 21.26 6.74
C VAL A 552 12.07 21.41 5.85
N ILE A 553 12.33 20.41 5.00
CA ILE A 553 13.42 20.44 4.03
C ILE A 553 12.81 20.67 2.65
N VAL A 554 13.15 21.80 2.02
CA VAL A 554 12.64 22.13 0.69
C VAL A 554 13.46 21.40 -0.38
N LEU A 555 12.76 20.68 -1.25
CA LEU A 555 13.29 19.99 -2.41
C LEU A 555 12.96 20.78 -3.67
N SER A 556 13.90 20.81 -4.61
CA SER A 556 13.70 21.49 -5.90
C SER A 556 13.17 20.53 -6.95
N THR A 557 12.34 21.07 -7.83
CA THR A 557 11.84 20.39 -9.04
C THR A 557 12.41 21.02 -10.32
N ASN A 558 13.37 21.94 -10.17
CA ASN A 558 14.20 22.49 -11.25
C ASN A 558 15.40 21.57 -11.54
N GLY A 559 16.01 21.72 -12.72
CA GLY A 559 17.08 20.82 -13.20
C GLY A 559 16.58 19.54 -13.87
N LEU A 560 15.27 19.44 -14.07
CA LEU A 560 14.59 18.30 -14.68
C LEU A 560 14.06 18.71 -16.06
N SER A 561 14.64 18.13 -17.12
CA SER A 561 14.35 18.47 -18.52
C SER A 561 13.20 17.67 -19.12
N GLY A 562 12.88 16.51 -18.56
CA GLY A 562 11.78 15.64 -18.97
C GLY A 562 10.44 16.09 -18.40
N HIS A 563 9.99 17.30 -18.71
CA HIS A 563 8.74 17.88 -18.20
C HIS A 563 7.89 18.43 -19.36
N ASP A 564 6.60 18.09 -19.39
CA ASP A 564 5.70 18.43 -20.51
C ASP A 564 5.00 19.80 -20.37
N GLY A 565 5.13 20.42 -19.20
CA GLY A 565 4.42 21.62 -18.79
C GLY A 565 3.59 21.43 -17.51
N CYS A 566 3.33 20.19 -17.12
CA CYS A 566 2.63 19.85 -15.87
C CYS A 566 3.23 18.62 -15.18
N HIS A 567 3.58 17.58 -15.94
CA HIS A 567 4.07 16.31 -15.43
C HIS A 567 5.43 15.92 -16.03
N TYR A 568 6.04 14.93 -15.41
CA TYR A 568 7.37 14.45 -15.79
C TYR A 568 7.31 13.15 -16.59
N ALA A 569 8.18 13.05 -17.59
CA ALA A 569 8.61 11.76 -18.13
C ALA A 569 9.49 11.04 -17.09
N TYR A 570 9.70 9.73 -17.26
CA TYR A 570 10.57 8.97 -16.38
C TYR A 570 12.03 9.43 -16.49
N LEU A 571 12.60 9.39 -17.69
CA LEU A 571 13.97 9.86 -17.95
C LEU A 571 14.02 11.39 -18.03
N GLY A 572 15.02 12.01 -17.38
CA GLY A 572 15.11 13.47 -17.29
C GLY A 572 14.07 14.09 -16.34
N GLY A 573 13.23 13.27 -15.71
CA GLY A 573 12.09 13.69 -14.88
C GLY A 573 11.99 12.83 -13.62
N TYR A 574 10.96 11.98 -13.50
CA TYR A 574 10.69 11.24 -12.25
C TYR A 574 11.84 10.35 -11.76
N ARG A 575 12.63 9.74 -12.65
CA ARG A 575 13.82 8.98 -12.22
C ARG A 575 14.83 9.88 -11.51
N ASP A 576 15.11 11.03 -12.11
CA ASP A 576 16.14 11.95 -11.61
C ASP A 576 15.61 12.70 -10.37
N LEU A 577 14.31 13.01 -10.32
CA LEU A 577 13.63 13.48 -9.10
C LEU A 577 13.75 12.47 -7.95
N GLY A 578 13.58 11.17 -8.22
CA GLY A 578 13.79 10.11 -7.25
C GLY A 578 15.23 10.02 -6.76
N ASP A 579 16.20 10.28 -7.65
CA ASP A 579 17.63 10.35 -7.31
C ASP A 579 17.96 11.57 -6.45
N HIS A 580 17.35 12.72 -6.73
CA HIS A 580 17.46 13.92 -5.90
C HIS A 580 16.87 13.69 -4.50
N ALA A 581 15.67 13.12 -4.41
CA ALA A 581 15.04 12.78 -3.13
C ALA A 581 15.90 11.77 -2.34
N PHE A 582 16.43 10.74 -3.01
CA PHE A 582 17.37 9.80 -2.41
C PHE A 582 18.58 10.50 -1.79
N ALA A 583 19.24 11.43 -2.52
CA ALA A 583 20.44 12.09 -2.04
C ALA A 583 20.21 12.87 -0.73
N VAL A 584 19.06 13.54 -0.62
CA VAL A 584 18.68 14.29 0.58
C VAL A 584 18.33 13.36 1.74
N LEU A 585 17.49 12.34 1.51
CA LEU A 585 17.13 11.37 2.56
C LEU A 585 18.35 10.56 3.03
N ALA A 586 19.26 10.23 2.11
CA ALA A 586 20.53 9.57 2.41
C ALA A 586 21.36 10.40 3.41
N ARG A 587 21.52 11.70 3.16
CA ARG A 587 22.18 12.64 4.09
C ARG A 587 21.48 12.65 5.45
N ASP A 588 20.17 12.82 5.46
CA ASP A 588 19.42 13.16 6.68
C ASP A 588 19.11 11.95 7.58
N LEU A 589 19.01 10.75 6.99
CA LEU A 589 18.57 9.54 7.71
C LEU A 589 19.63 8.43 7.75
N TYR A 590 20.62 8.46 6.86
CA TYR A 590 21.57 7.35 6.68
C TYR A 590 23.05 7.79 6.75
N GLY A 591 23.33 9.05 7.09
CA GLY A 591 24.71 9.56 7.16
C GLY A 591 25.41 9.60 5.80
N GLY A 592 24.64 9.77 4.71
CA GLY A 592 25.15 9.99 3.37
C GLY A 592 25.87 11.32 3.20
N ALA A 593 26.39 11.55 1.99
CA ALA A 593 27.11 12.78 1.66
C ALA A 593 26.23 14.02 1.84
N SER A 594 26.80 15.08 2.44
CA SER A 594 26.11 16.35 2.68
C SER A 594 26.38 17.42 1.62
N ALA A 595 27.49 17.31 0.90
CA ALA A 595 27.90 18.30 -0.10
C ALA A 595 27.13 18.09 -1.42
N GLY A 596 26.63 19.18 -2.00
CA GLY A 596 26.03 19.20 -3.34
C GLY A 596 24.72 18.43 -3.47
N VAL A 597 24.01 18.17 -2.36
CA VAL A 597 22.72 17.46 -2.35
C VAL A 597 21.54 18.40 -2.06
N ALA A 598 21.76 19.48 -1.30
CA ALA A 598 20.71 20.42 -0.97
C ALA A 598 20.30 21.23 -2.21
N ALA A 599 19.00 21.53 -2.32
CA ALA A 599 18.52 22.46 -3.33
C ALA A 599 19.24 23.81 -3.18
N PRO A 600 19.87 24.36 -4.24
CA PRO A 600 20.42 25.70 -4.18
C PRO A 600 19.29 26.68 -3.81
N ASN A 601 19.45 27.36 -2.69
CA ASN A 601 18.41 28.18 -2.09
C ASN A 601 18.96 29.59 -1.81
N PRO A 602 18.42 30.64 -2.45
CA PRO A 602 18.83 32.01 -2.21
C PRO A 602 18.43 32.51 -0.82
N SER A 603 19.19 33.45 -0.30
CA SER A 603 18.98 34.09 1.01
C SER A 603 18.77 35.59 0.90
N ALA A 604 19.49 36.26 -0.01
CA ALA A 604 19.40 37.69 -0.23
C ALA A 604 19.87 38.04 -1.65
N VAL A 605 19.51 39.24 -2.10
CA VAL A 605 20.01 39.84 -3.34
C VAL A 605 20.51 41.25 -3.05
N THR A 606 21.74 41.55 -3.47
CA THR A 606 22.36 42.87 -3.33
C THR A 606 22.70 43.45 -4.71
N ALA A 607 22.60 44.77 -4.87
CA ALA A 607 23.03 45.47 -6.08
C ALA A 607 24.44 46.05 -5.93
N ASN A 608 25.23 46.04 -7.00
CA ASN A 608 26.50 46.76 -7.05
C ASN A 608 26.79 47.20 -8.50
N GLY A 609 26.61 48.48 -8.81
CA GLY A 609 26.83 49.02 -10.13
C GLY A 609 25.94 48.35 -11.18
N THR A 610 26.54 47.56 -12.08
CA THR A 610 25.82 46.80 -13.13
C THR A 610 25.61 45.33 -12.75
N GLN A 611 25.79 44.96 -11.48
CA GLN A 611 25.66 43.58 -11.01
C GLN A 611 24.57 43.43 -9.95
N LEU A 612 23.87 42.30 -9.99
CA LEU A 612 23.13 41.77 -8.84
C LEU A 612 23.86 40.54 -8.33
N VAL A 613 24.00 40.42 -7.02
CA VAL A 613 24.61 39.25 -6.37
C VAL A 613 23.53 38.54 -5.57
N VAL A 614 23.21 37.31 -5.98
CA VAL A 614 22.33 36.41 -5.21
C VAL A 614 23.21 35.60 -4.26
N GLN A 615 23.03 35.82 -2.96
CA GLN A 615 23.70 35.04 -1.93
C GLN A 615 22.89 33.77 -1.66
N LEU A 616 23.50 32.60 -1.87
CA LEU A 616 22.92 31.30 -1.56
C LEU A 616 23.21 30.90 -0.12
N ARG A 617 22.35 30.03 0.41
CA ARG A 617 22.52 29.43 1.75
C ARG A 617 23.61 28.37 1.81
N SER A 618 23.80 27.64 0.71
CA SER A 618 24.90 26.69 0.56
C SER A 618 26.05 27.34 -0.22
N THR A 619 27.27 26.93 0.08
CA THR A 619 28.48 27.29 -0.66
C THR A 619 28.91 26.18 -1.63
N ASP A 620 28.07 25.16 -1.83
CA ASP A 620 28.34 24.09 -2.79
C ASP A 620 28.54 24.68 -4.20
N PRO A 621 29.55 24.21 -4.95
CA PRO A 621 29.74 24.63 -6.34
C PRO A 621 28.50 24.35 -7.19
N LEU A 622 28.16 25.30 -8.06
CA LEU A 622 27.07 25.18 -9.02
C LEU A 622 27.59 25.19 -10.45
N THR A 623 26.96 24.39 -11.30
CA THR A 623 27.05 24.49 -12.75
C THR A 623 26.02 25.51 -13.21
N VAL A 624 26.46 26.52 -13.96
CA VAL A 624 25.60 27.55 -14.55
C VAL A 624 25.63 27.38 -16.06
N GLU A 625 24.54 26.89 -16.63
CA GLU A 625 24.45 26.64 -18.07
C GLU A 625 24.20 27.92 -18.86
N SER A 626 24.78 27.99 -20.07
CA SER A 626 24.65 29.15 -20.95
C SER A 626 23.19 29.38 -21.34
N GLY A 627 22.73 30.64 -21.23
CA GLY A 627 21.36 31.03 -21.56
C GLY A 627 20.41 31.14 -20.36
N VAL A 628 20.81 30.69 -19.16
CA VAL A 628 19.94 30.75 -17.96
C VAL A 628 19.59 32.17 -17.52
N ALA A 629 20.29 33.18 -18.03
CA ALA A 629 19.97 34.60 -17.81
C ALA A 629 18.53 34.95 -18.22
N ALA A 630 17.95 34.25 -19.21
CA ALA A 630 16.59 34.47 -19.68
C ALA A 630 15.51 34.11 -18.65
N ASP A 631 15.83 33.30 -17.64
CA ASP A 631 14.90 32.89 -16.59
C ASP A 631 14.80 33.92 -15.43
N PHE A 632 15.62 34.98 -15.48
CA PHE A 632 15.61 36.06 -14.49
C PHE A 632 14.81 37.26 -14.95
N VAL A 633 13.98 37.79 -14.06
CA VAL A 633 13.22 39.03 -14.25
C VAL A 633 13.66 40.04 -13.21
N VAL A 634 14.09 41.20 -13.68
CA VAL A 634 14.44 42.35 -12.85
C VAL A 634 13.20 43.22 -12.66
N GLU A 635 12.90 43.58 -11.43
CA GLU A 635 11.75 44.42 -11.07
C GLU A 635 12.22 45.85 -10.77
N GLY A 636 11.42 46.85 -11.14
CA GLY A 636 11.67 48.27 -10.83
C GLY A 636 12.51 49.05 -11.86
N ALA A 637 13.26 48.37 -12.74
CA ALA A 637 14.06 49.01 -13.78
C ALA A 637 13.97 48.28 -15.12
N ALA A 638 14.18 49.01 -16.24
CA ALA A 638 14.16 48.47 -17.60
C ALA A 638 15.53 47.90 -18.03
N VAL A 639 16.13 47.08 -17.17
CA VAL A 639 17.39 46.36 -17.43
C VAL A 639 17.15 44.86 -17.42
N THR A 640 17.94 44.12 -18.19
CA THR A 640 17.86 42.65 -18.26
C THR A 640 19.13 42.01 -17.74
N VAL A 641 19.06 40.74 -17.36
CA VAL A 641 20.25 39.94 -17.02
C VAL A 641 20.89 39.46 -18.33
N SER A 642 22.16 39.80 -18.54
CA SER A 642 22.93 39.44 -19.73
C SER A 642 23.77 38.18 -19.52
N SER A 643 24.25 37.94 -18.30
CA SER A 643 25.00 36.74 -17.94
C SER A 643 24.84 36.40 -16.46
N VAL A 644 25.08 35.13 -16.13
CA VAL A 644 25.08 34.60 -14.77
C VAL A 644 26.36 33.79 -14.59
N ALA A 645 27.06 34.00 -13.48
CA ALA A 645 28.24 33.22 -13.11
C ALA A 645 28.14 32.80 -11.64
N TYR A 646 28.62 31.59 -11.35
CA TYR A 646 28.83 31.16 -9.96
C TYR A 646 30.23 31.58 -9.50
N GLU A 647 30.30 32.18 -8.32
CA GLU A 647 31.52 32.50 -7.60
C GLU A 647 31.57 31.76 -6.26
N ALA A 648 32.78 31.47 -5.79
CA ALA A 648 33.00 30.81 -4.52
C ALA A 648 32.34 31.57 -3.35
N GLY A 649 31.94 30.82 -2.32
CA GLY A 649 31.18 31.37 -1.19
C GLY A 649 29.67 31.43 -1.44
N GLY A 650 29.15 30.68 -2.41
CA GLY A 650 27.71 30.56 -2.65
C GLY A 650 27.12 31.79 -3.34
N LYS A 651 27.84 32.41 -4.27
CA LYS A 651 27.41 33.64 -4.93
C LYS A 651 27.03 33.36 -6.37
N LEU A 652 25.84 33.77 -6.79
CA LEU A 652 25.51 33.91 -8.21
C LEU A 652 25.60 35.38 -8.56
N VAL A 653 26.54 35.73 -9.43
CA VAL A 653 26.76 37.09 -9.92
C VAL A 653 26.08 37.24 -11.27
N LEU A 654 25.08 38.13 -11.32
CA LEU A 654 24.28 38.43 -12.49
C LEU A 654 24.73 39.76 -13.06
N THR A 655 25.16 39.77 -14.32
CA THR A 655 25.53 41.02 -15.01
C THR A 655 24.31 41.58 -15.71
N LEU A 656 23.98 42.85 -15.45
CA LEU A 656 22.85 43.55 -16.05
C LEU A 656 23.24 44.24 -17.36
N SER A 657 22.24 44.50 -18.21
CA SER A 657 22.39 45.27 -19.46
C SER A 657 22.68 46.78 -19.23
N GLY A 658 22.56 47.24 -17.98
CA GLY A 658 22.77 48.61 -17.55
C GLY A 658 22.90 48.71 -16.02
N PRO A 659 23.01 49.92 -15.44
CA PRO A 659 23.08 50.11 -13.98
C PRO A 659 21.87 49.52 -13.25
N ALA A 660 22.06 49.04 -12.02
CA ALA A 660 21.01 48.53 -11.14
C ALA A 660 20.16 49.65 -10.48
N ASP A 661 20.27 50.88 -10.98
CA ASP A 661 19.54 52.04 -10.45
C ASP A 661 18.02 51.81 -10.57
N GLY A 662 17.31 51.91 -9.44
CA GLY A 662 15.87 51.71 -9.38
C GLY A 662 15.41 50.25 -9.38
N VAL A 663 16.34 49.27 -9.39
CA VAL A 663 16.00 47.85 -9.23
C VAL A 663 15.46 47.62 -7.82
N THR A 664 14.26 47.06 -7.72
CA THR A 664 13.58 46.78 -6.44
C THR A 664 13.50 45.30 -6.11
N GLY A 665 13.61 44.42 -7.10
CA GLY A 665 13.45 42.98 -6.91
C GLY A 665 14.09 42.17 -8.01
N LEU A 666 14.37 40.91 -7.69
CA LEU A 666 14.84 39.90 -8.63
C LEU A 666 13.99 38.64 -8.47
N THR A 667 13.51 38.15 -9.60
CA THR A 667 12.73 36.91 -9.69
C THR A 667 13.47 35.90 -10.56
N TYR A 668 13.67 34.67 -10.08
CA TYR A 668 14.08 33.52 -10.90
C TYR A 668 12.87 32.62 -11.12
N GLN A 669 12.42 32.53 -12.37
CA GLN A 669 11.20 31.83 -12.75
C GLN A 669 11.43 30.36 -13.08
N GLY A 670 12.62 30.05 -13.62
CA GLY A 670 12.85 28.81 -14.36
C GLY A 670 11.97 28.74 -15.63
N HIS A 671 11.98 27.58 -16.29
CA HIS A 671 11.22 27.36 -17.52
C HIS A 671 10.52 25.99 -17.52
N LEU A 672 9.58 25.79 -18.45
CA LEU A 672 8.69 24.63 -18.45
C LEU A 672 9.35 23.32 -18.87
N ARG A 673 10.16 23.35 -19.93
CA ARG A 673 10.68 22.13 -20.59
C ARG A 673 12.18 21.98 -20.32
N ALA A 674 12.86 21.26 -21.19
CA ALA A 674 14.32 21.27 -21.26
C ALA A 674 14.84 22.68 -21.60
N GLY A 675 16.02 23.00 -21.08
CA GLY A 675 16.71 24.26 -21.28
C GLY A 675 17.84 24.42 -20.25
N PRO A 676 18.48 25.60 -20.21
CA PRO A 676 19.68 25.81 -19.40
C PRO A 676 19.36 25.95 -17.91
N TRP A 677 20.06 25.19 -17.07
CA TRP A 677 19.86 25.18 -15.63
C TRP A 677 21.01 25.77 -14.82
N ILE A 678 20.70 26.17 -13.58
CA ILE A 678 21.68 26.33 -12.51
C ILE A 678 21.52 25.13 -11.59
N THR A 679 22.49 24.22 -11.56
CA THR A 679 22.40 22.95 -10.82
C THR A 679 23.58 22.74 -9.89
N ASN A 680 23.37 21.99 -8.82
CA ASN A 680 24.47 21.47 -8.01
C ASN A 680 25.06 20.18 -8.62
N ALA A 681 26.04 19.58 -7.95
CA ALA A 681 26.73 18.37 -8.41
C ALA A 681 25.81 17.13 -8.57
N THR A 682 24.62 17.12 -7.96
CA THR A 682 23.65 16.02 -8.10
C THR A 682 22.57 16.29 -9.16
N GLY A 683 22.62 17.45 -9.84
CA GLY A 683 21.64 17.84 -10.85
C GLY A 683 20.44 18.61 -10.30
N VAL A 684 20.38 18.84 -8.97
CA VAL A 684 19.27 19.58 -8.36
C VAL A 684 19.36 21.05 -8.75
N GLY A 685 18.30 21.57 -9.36
CA GLY A 685 18.25 22.95 -9.83
C GLY A 685 17.98 23.98 -8.73
N LEU A 686 18.43 25.22 -8.96
CA LEU A 686 18.12 26.40 -8.14
C LEU A 686 16.60 26.54 -7.94
N LEU A 687 16.17 26.76 -6.69
CA LEU A 687 14.76 27.00 -6.38
C LEU A 687 14.26 28.28 -7.07
N ALA A 688 13.03 28.27 -7.57
CA ALA A 688 12.36 29.48 -8.00
C ALA A 688 12.22 30.42 -6.80
N PHE A 689 12.39 31.73 -7.04
CA PHE A 689 12.33 32.70 -5.96
C PHE A 689 11.89 34.07 -6.46
N LYS A 690 11.39 34.88 -5.52
CA LYS A 690 11.20 36.31 -5.68
C LYS A 690 11.72 37.01 -4.43
N LEU A 691 12.77 37.81 -4.58
CA LEU A 691 13.42 38.49 -3.46
C LEU A 691 13.57 39.99 -3.73
N PRO A 692 13.43 40.84 -2.69
CA PRO A 692 13.78 42.24 -2.79
C PRO A 692 15.29 42.40 -3.03
N VAL A 693 15.66 43.45 -3.74
CA VAL A 693 17.06 43.84 -3.94
C VAL A 693 17.41 44.90 -2.92
N THR A 694 18.53 44.68 -2.21
CA THR A 694 19.09 45.64 -1.25
C THR A 694 20.31 46.36 -1.86
N PRO A 695 20.53 47.65 -1.53
CA PRO A 695 21.71 48.38 -2.01
C PRO A 695 23.04 47.82 -1.51
#